data_AF-A0A955Y6X4-F1
#
_entry.id   AF-A0A955Y6X4-F1
#
_cell.length_a   1.000
_cell.length_b   1.000
_cell.length_c   1.000
_cell.angle_alpha   90.00
_cell.angle_beta   90.00
_cell.angle_gamma   90.00
#
_symmetry.space_group_name_H-M   'P 1'
#
loop_
_entity.id
_entity.type
_entity.pdbx_description
1 polymer ?
#
loop_
_entity_poly.entity_id
_entity_poly.type
_entity_poly.pdbx_seq_one_letter_code
_entity_poly.pdbx_strand_id
1 'polypeptide(L)'
;ILQIVARQTGYGVDELDLDYELEADLGIDTVKQAEVFAAVRDTFQLPEDASFDPSAHRTLQSLVDWAAQRMGVASYAAPARPARQEPSTAPATPAPTGGTPLIDPSAVTAFLEAAAEAGLSGAGPEAFAHALLPAVQGLLSAAWEAHQMNLAPFTRQLHEVVCSGASIGLPGGDAVFSDANLVSILRGENHIDSVAAKSRQFLEKGIVRLVKDPTTGQGTFVPVEDPEHVIRLAGIRKHFDLGEWGLDANQTRAFDITTQLAIAAGLEALRDAGIPLVRATRLSASGKVVPGPWQLPTSLQDGTGVIFASAFPGYDQLVDKLGTNGSDGEGSFDRRFLFQILAMGHSQFAQLIGARGPNTAVNAACASTTQAVAIAEDWIRLGRCERVLVIGADDVTSDQLLPWIGSGFMAAGAATSTAVVEEAALPFDRRRHGLILGMGAVGLVVERADLPSKRGVRPLATLVASRIVNSAFHGTRLDVRHIASVMKDMVADACRTERTTPDAMARSAFFMSHETYTPARGGSAAAEIESLREAFGPSSRFITIANTKGFTGHAMGAGIEDGVAVKSLQYGIVPPLANLREPDPELGDLHLSTGVIGDFRYAVRLAAGFGSQLALSIWRREAKGDDRIGDRTARAAWLRDVLDAPAAEEFVEHRTLRVRAASSDTLLDIRPDPTPAALTDRDFVRPDTATAPPVAPVAPAPVAAPAPAAAPVPVAAPAPVAAPARAASAAPDGAVLDVLIAIVAEKTGYATDELEPDFELEADLGIDTVKQAEVLSDLTDRYGLQRDDAFRLSDHPTIEALAGYVARRAASTPREVPAPSDVPVATAPPPVAPAPPPVASVVPEAPVAPAPPPVATSVVPAAPAPVPADAHEPAEPARLASDVRATLLAIVAEKTGYDVDELEPDFE
;
A
#
# COMPACT_ATOMS: atom_id res chain seq x y z
N ILE A 1 -32.05 10.25 26.67
CA ILE A 1 -31.43 10.48 25.34
C ILE A 1 -30.05 9.83 25.26
N LEU A 2 -29.08 10.15 26.13
CA LEU A 2 -27.75 9.47 26.15
C LEU A 2 -27.84 7.92 26.09
N GLN A 3 -28.72 7.29 26.87
CA GLN A 3 -28.96 5.83 26.81
C GLN A 3 -29.55 5.29 25.49
N ILE A 4 -30.20 6.14 24.68
CA ILE A 4 -30.71 5.78 23.35
C ILE A 4 -29.55 5.84 22.36
N VAL A 5 -28.75 6.92 22.42
CA VAL A 5 -27.57 7.11 21.59
C VAL A 5 -26.56 5.99 21.84
N ALA A 6 -26.17 5.75 23.08
CA ALA A 6 -25.30 4.64 23.50
C ALA A 6 -25.72 3.28 22.91
N ARG A 7 -27.03 3.01 22.86
CA ARG A 7 -27.57 1.76 22.29
C ARG A 7 -27.47 1.69 20.76
N GLN A 8 -27.59 2.82 20.06
CA GLN A 8 -27.49 2.90 18.61
C GLN A 8 -26.04 2.96 18.09
N THR A 9 -25.15 3.56 18.87
CA THR A 9 -23.73 3.79 18.50
C THR A 9 -22.78 2.73 19.07
N GLY A 10 -23.09 2.14 20.23
CA GLY A 10 -22.22 1.21 20.94
C GLY A 10 -21.33 1.84 22.02
N TYR A 11 -21.35 3.17 22.18
CA TYR A 11 -20.62 3.87 23.25
C TYR A 11 -21.20 3.55 24.64
N GLY A 12 -20.35 3.57 25.67
CA GLY A 12 -20.79 3.58 27.06
C GLY A 12 -21.56 4.87 27.38
N VAL A 13 -22.61 4.78 28.21
CA VAL A 13 -23.41 5.97 28.61
C VAL A 13 -22.56 7.00 29.34
N ASP A 14 -21.53 6.56 30.06
CA ASP A 14 -20.58 7.41 30.79
C ASP A 14 -19.50 8.05 29.89
N GLU A 15 -19.40 7.60 28.63
CA GLU A 15 -18.45 8.09 27.61
C GLU A 15 -19.05 9.20 26.74
N LEU A 16 -20.37 9.42 26.80
CA LEU A 16 -21.09 10.41 26.00
C LEU A 16 -21.23 11.73 26.77
N ASP A 17 -20.67 12.81 26.22
CA ASP A 17 -20.88 14.17 26.71
C ASP A 17 -21.99 14.90 25.94
N LEU A 18 -22.68 15.86 26.56
CA LEU A 18 -23.77 16.59 25.92
C LEU A 18 -23.26 17.58 24.86
N ASP A 19 -22.05 18.10 25.04
CA ASP A 19 -21.44 19.04 24.09
C ASP A 19 -20.96 18.37 22.80
N TYR A 20 -20.87 17.04 22.75
CA TYR A 20 -20.39 16.30 21.57
C TYR A 20 -21.31 16.44 20.36
N GLU A 21 -20.70 16.73 19.21
CA GLU A 21 -21.35 16.73 17.90
C GLU A 21 -21.61 15.30 17.40
N LEU A 22 -22.83 15.06 16.94
CA LEU A 22 -23.31 13.78 16.41
C LEU A 22 -22.42 13.29 15.26
N GLU A 23 -22.05 14.18 14.33
CA GLU A 23 -21.20 13.82 13.18
C GLU A 23 -19.70 13.91 13.51
N ALA A 24 -19.23 15.03 14.08
CA ALA A 24 -17.80 15.30 14.23
C ALA A 24 -17.14 14.52 15.38
N ASP A 25 -17.81 14.36 16.53
CA ASP A 25 -17.25 13.68 17.70
C ASP A 25 -17.71 12.22 17.83
N LEU A 26 -18.94 11.92 17.41
CA LEU A 26 -19.56 10.59 17.57
C LEU A 26 -19.64 9.77 16.26
N GLY A 27 -19.24 10.33 15.12
CA GLY A 27 -19.20 9.62 13.83
C GLY A 27 -20.57 9.14 13.32
N ILE A 28 -21.67 9.73 13.79
CA ILE A 28 -23.04 9.36 13.45
C ILE A 28 -23.41 10.02 12.11
N ASP A 29 -23.46 9.22 11.04
CA ASP A 29 -23.88 9.68 9.71
C ASP A 29 -25.37 10.10 9.66
N THR A 30 -25.79 10.69 8.54
CA THR A 30 -27.16 11.22 8.36
C THR A 30 -28.26 10.16 8.40
N VAL A 31 -27.97 8.90 8.05
CA VAL A 31 -28.92 7.78 8.16
C VAL A 31 -29.08 7.40 9.62
N LYS A 32 -27.96 7.23 10.33
CA LYS A 32 -27.94 6.85 11.74
C LYS A 32 -28.45 7.98 12.66
N GLN A 33 -28.27 9.25 12.28
CA GLN A 33 -28.93 10.38 12.92
C GLN A 33 -30.46 10.23 12.81
N ALA A 34 -31.01 9.95 11.62
CA ALA A 34 -32.44 9.73 11.46
C ALA A 34 -32.96 8.55 12.32
N GLU A 35 -32.20 7.46 12.46
CA GLU A 35 -32.53 6.37 13.39
C GLU A 35 -32.52 6.80 14.86
N VAL A 36 -31.55 7.63 15.28
CA VAL A 36 -31.47 8.20 16.64
C VAL A 36 -32.65 9.13 16.90
N PHE A 37 -32.98 10.05 15.99
CA PHE A 37 -34.12 10.96 16.12
C PHE A 37 -35.45 10.20 16.13
N ALA A 38 -35.62 9.17 15.29
CA ALA A 38 -36.78 8.29 15.34
C ALA A 38 -36.87 7.55 16.68
N ALA A 39 -35.77 6.95 17.17
CA ALA A 39 -35.75 6.27 18.47
C ALA A 39 -36.03 7.22 19.65
N VAL A 40 -35.57 8.47 19.60
CA VAL A 40 -35.90 9.51 20.60
C VAL A 40 -37.39 9.88 20.50
N ARG A 41 -37.90 10.20 19.31
CA ARG A 41 -39.32 10.52 19.08
C ARG A 41 -40.23 9.40 19.60
N ASP A 42 -39.94 8.15 19.25
CA ASP A 42 -40.75 6.99 19.60
C ASP A 42 -40.66 6.68 21.11
N THR A 43 -39.47 6.85 21.73
CA THR A 43 -39.30 6.66 23.19
C THR A 43 -40.04 7.72 24.01
N PHE A 44 -40.07 8.98 23.55
CA PHE A 44 -40.71 10.09 24.25
C PHE A 44 -42.11 10.45 23.72
N GLN A 45 -42.65 9.65 22.77
CA GLN A 45 -43.97 9.83 22.15
C GLN A 45 -44.17 11.23 21.54
N LEU A 46 -43.12 11.78 20.93
CA LEU A 46 -43.14 13.12 20.34
C LEU A 46 -43.92 13.11 19.00
N PRO A 47 -44.67 14.17 18.68
CA PRO A 47 -45.39 14.26 17.41
C PRO A 47 -44.41 14.36 16.23
N GLU A 48 -44.77 13.70 15.12
CA GLU A 48 -44.08 13.85 13.84
C GLU A 48 -44.18 15.28 13.31
N ASP A 49 -43.14 15.73 12.62
CA ASP A 49 -43.05 17.04 12.01
C ASP A 49 -42.39 16.91 10.64
N ALA A 50 -43.15 17.24 9.59
CA ALA A 50 -42.71 17.19 8.21
C ALA A 50 -41.71 18.30 7.83
N SER A 51 -41.46 19.26 8.73
CA SER A 51 -40.45 20.32 8.59
C SER A 51 -39.19 20.07 9.41
N PHE A 52 -39.04 18.88 10.01
CA PHE A 52 -37.87 18.53 10.81
C PHE A 52 -36.60 18.42 9.94
N ASP A 53 -35.59 19.23 10.27
CA ASP A 53 -34.24 19.20 9.69
C ASP A 53 -33.23 18.63 10.71
N PRO A 54 -32.67 17.43 10.50
CA PRO A 54 -31.64 16.87 11.37
C PRO A 54 -30.39 17.75 11.47
N SER A 55 -30.04 18.50 10.41
CA SER A 55 -28.78 19.26 10.34
C SER A 55 -28.75 20.52 11.23
N ALA A 56 -29.93 20.92 11.75
CA ALA A 56 -30.09 21.96 12.76
C ALA A 56 -29.76 21.50 14.19
N HIS A 57 -29.64 20.18 14.42
CA HIS A 57 -29.48 19.58 15.75
C HIS A 57 -28.18 18.79 15.85
N ARG A 58 -27.05 19.51 15.83
CA ARG A 58 -25.71 18.93 15.66
C ARG A 58 -25.11 18.30 16.91
N THR A 59 -25.47 18.74 18.11
CA THR A 59 -24.91 18.21 19.38
C THR A 59 -25.92 17.36 20.16
N LEU A 60 -25.43 16.51 21.06
CA LEU A 60 -26.28 15.76 21.99
C LEU A 60 -27.14 16.68 22.87
N GLN A 61 -26.62 17.84 23.26
CA GLN A 61 -27.37 18.89 23.96
C GLN A 61 -28.51 19.42 23.08
N SER A 62 -28.26 19.74 21.81
CA SER A 62 -29.30 20.24 20.90
C SER A 62 -30.41 19.21 20.61
N LEU A 63 -30.09 17.92 20.65
CA LEU A 63 -31.07 16.81 20.60
C LEU A 63 -31.89 16.70 21.89
N VAL A 64 -31.26 16.94 23.06
CA VAL A 64 -31.95 17.03 24.36
C VAL A 64 -32.90 18.24 24.40
N ASP A 65 -32.45 19.41 23.97
CA ASP A 65 -33.24 20.64 23.98
C ASP A 65 -34.42 20.56 22.98
N TRP A 66 -34.21 19.97 21.80
CA TRP A 66 -35.29 19.68 20.83
C TRP A 66 -36.38 18.79 21.43
N ALA A 67 -35.99 17.71 22.10
CA ALA A 67 -36.93 16.81 22.74
C ALA A 67 -37.64 17.48 23.92
N ALA A 68 -36.90 18.19 24.78
CA ALA A 68 -37.45 18.92 25.93
C ALA A 68 -38.48 19.98 25.51
N GLN A 69 -38.16 20.77 24.47
CA GLN A 69 -39.05 21.76 23.89
C GLN A 69 -40.37 21.14 23.40
N ARG A 70 -40.31 19.99 22.72
CA ARG A 70 -41.51 19.25 22.26
C ARG A 70 -42.31 18.60 23.39
N MET A 71 -41.66 18.27 24.51
CA MET A 71 -42.31 17.80 25.74
C MET A 71 -42.90 18.94 26.58
N GLY A 72 -42.71 20.21 26.19
CA GLY A 72 -43.15 21.38 26.97
C GLY A 72 -42.32 21.62 28.24
N VAL A 73 -41.09 21.11 28.30
CA VAL A 73 -40.17 21.24 29.42
C VAL A 73 -39.14 22.32 29.11
N ALA A 74 -38.94 23.26 30.04
CA ALA A 74 -37.88 24.28 29.91
C ALA A 74 -36.49 23.61 29.93
N SER A 75 -35.53 24.18 29.17
CA SER A 75 -34.23 23.57 28.85
C SER A 75 -33.48 23.01 30.06
N TYR A 76 -32.85 21.86 29.88
CA TYR A 76 -32.04 21.21 30.91
C TYR A 76 -30.67 21.89 31.01
N ALA A 77 -30.45 22.69 32.05
CA ALA A 77 -29.12 23.19 32.39
C ALA A 77 -28.31 22.05 33.06
N ALA A 78 -27.24 21.61 32.42
CA ALA A 78 -26.38 20.56 32.95
C ALA A 78 -25.66 21.01 34.25
N PRO A 79 -25.56 20.15 35.28
CA PRO A 79 -24.76 20.46 36.46
C PRO A 79 -23.27 20.44 36.12
N ALA A 80 -22.54 21.48 36.53
CA ALA A 80 -21.09 21.56 36.35
C ALA A 80 -20.39 20.34 37.01
N ARG A 81 -19.57 19.62 36.23
CA ARG A 81 -18.91 18.38 36.66
C ARG A 81 -17.56 18.69 37.35
N PRO A 82 -17.14 17.92 38.37
CA PRO A 82 -15.80 18.07 38.97
C PRO A 82 -14.70 17.69 37.96
N ALA A 83 -13.49 18.20 38.19
CA ALA A 83 -12.32 17.85 37.38
C ALA A 83 -12.10 16.32 37.29
N ARG A 84 -11.80 15.83 36.08
CA ARG A 84 -11.48 14.41 35.87
C ARG A 84 -10.27 14.02 36.72
N GLN A 85 -10.39 12.95 37.50
CA GLN A 85 -9.23 12.23 38.01
C GLN A 85 -8.54 11.51 36.84
N GLU A 86 -7.21 11.56 36.80
CA GLU A 86 -6.40 10.78 35.87
C GLU A 86 -6.63 9.27 36.08
N PRO A 87 -6.53 8.44 35.02
CA PRO A 87 -6.72 7.01 35.14
C PRO A 87 -5.70 6.38 36.10
N SER A 88 -6.21 5.59 37.05
CA SER A 88 -5.39 4.87 38.02
C SER A 88 -4.34 4.01 37.32
N THR A 89 -3.08 4.14 37.75
CA THR A 89 -1.96 3.38 37.23
C THR A 89 -2.17 1.87 37.38
N ALA A 90 -1.83 1.11 36.33
CA ALA A 90 -1.84 -0.34 36.38
C ALA A 90 -0.86 -0.87 37.47
N PRO A 91 -1.09 -2.08 38.02
CA PRO A 91 -0.29 -2.59 39.13
C PRO A 91 1.20 -2.65 38.79
N ALA A 92 2.03 -2.04 39.62
CA ALA A 92 3.48 -2.04 39.45
C ALA A 92 4.04 -3.47 39.46
N THR A 93 4.83 -3.81 38.43
CA THR A 93 5.63 -5.03 38.42
C THR A 93 6.63 -5.00 39.58
N PRO A 94 6.88 -6.13 40.29
CA PRO A 94 7.81 -6.13 41.42
C PRO A 94 9.22 -5.68 41.01
N ALA A 95 9.77 -4.70 41.72
CA ALA A 95 11.12 -4.21 41.47
C ALA A 95 12.17 -5.31 41.75
N PRO A 96 13.23 -5.43 40.92
CA PRO A 96 14.30 -6.40 41.16
C PRO A 96 15.11 -6.03 42.40
N THR A 97 14.93 -6.77 43.48
CA THR A 97 15.68 -6.59 44.73
C THR A 97 17.10 -7.16 44.60
N GLY A 98 18.09 -6.31 44.31
CA GLY A 98 19.49 -6.76 44.24
C GLY A 98 20.54 -5.75 43.75
N GLY A 99 20.23 -4.46 43.67
CA GLY A 99 21.20 -3.45 43.25
C GLY A 99 22.18 -3.05 44.37
N THR A 100 23.48 -3.22 44.14
CA THR A 100 24.53 -2.53 44.92
C THR A 100 24.30 -1.02 44.84
N PRO A 101 24.43 -0.25 45.94
CA PRO A 101 24.22 1.20 45.88
C PRO A 101 25.16 1.84 44.86
N LEU A 102 24.60 2.64 43.95
CA LEU A 102 25.31 3.33 42.85
C LEU A 102 26.38 4.33 43.31
N ILE A 103 26.39 4.67 44.60
CA ILE A 103 27.38 5.54 45.24
C ILE A 103 27.80 4.88 46.55
N ASP A 104 29.10 4.73 46.78
CA ASP A 104 29.65 4.23 48.04
C ASP A 104 29.34 5.22 49.19
N PRO A 105 28.69 4.79 50.29
CA PRO A 105 28.42 5.66 51.43
C PRO A 105 29.66 6.35 52.01
N SER A 106 30.83 5.72 51.94
CA SER A 106 32.09 6.30 52.41
C SER A 106 32.57 7.47 51.54
N ALA A 107 32.26 7.47 50.23
CA ALA A 107 32.57 8.58 49.33
C ALA A 107 31.71 9.81 49.64
N VAL A 108 30.44 9.60 50.04
CA VAL A 108 29.56 10.68 50.52
C VAL A 108 30.09 11.27 51.83
N THR A 109 30.50 10.42 52.78
CA THR A 109 31.08 10.89 54.05
C THR A 109 32.37 11.68 53.83
N ALA A 110 33.32 11.17 53.03
CA ALA A 110 34.57 11.86 52.74
C ALA A 110 34.37 13.22 52.03
N PHE A 111 33.35 13.32 51.16
CA PHE A 111 32.97 14.59 50.53
C PHE A 111 32.41 15.60 51.54
N LEU A 112 31.56 15.16 52.46
CA LEU A 112 31.00 16.02 53.52
C LEU A 112 32.07 16.47 54.52
N GLU A 113 33.04 15.61 54.86
CA GLU A 113 34.20 15.96 55.69
C GLU A 113 35.08 17.00 54.99
N ALA A 114 35.42 16.80 53.71
CA ALA A 114 36.19 17.78 52.93
C ALA A 114 35.45 19.13 52.77
N ALA A 115 34.13 19.12 52.61
CA ALA A 115 33.32 20.34 52.56
C ALA A 115 33.31 21.09 53.93
N ALA A 116 33.30 20.36 55.04
CA ALA A 116 33.43 20.93 56.37
C ALA A 116 34.83 21.52 56.63
N GLU A 117 35.89 20.81 56.23
CA GLU A 117 37.28 21.31 56.32
C GLU A 117 37.53 22.54 55.43
N ALA A 118 36.85 22.65 54.29
CA ALA A 118 36.86 23.82 53.42
C ALA A 118 36.14 25.05 53.99
N GLY A 119 35.61 24.98 55.22
CA GLY A 119 35.01 26.11 55.92
C GLY A 119 33.58 26.45 55.50
N LEU A 120 32.85 25.55 54.84
CA LEU A 120 31.45 25.76 54.40
C LEU A 120 30.43 25.69 55.56
N SER A 121 30.89 25.78 56.81
CA SER A 121 30.04 25.90 58.01
C SER A 121 29.40 27.29 58.10
N GLY A 122 28.30 27.51 57.36
CA GLY A 122 27.51 28.75 57.47
C GLY A 122 26.71 29.16 56.23
N ALA A 123 26.92 28.52 55.07
CA ALA A 123 26.01 28.71 53.94
C ALA A 123 24.67 28.01 54.26
N GLY A 124 23.56 28.73 54.11
CA GLY A 124 22.23 28.14 54.27
C GLY A 124 22.02 26.97 53.28
N PRO A 125 21.23 25.94 53.64
CA PRO A 125 21.10 24.73 52.83
C PRO A 125 20.68 25.00 51.37
N GLU A 126 19.92 26.06 51.10
CA GLU A 126 19.56 26.50 49.74
C GLU A 126 20.76 27.03 48.93
N ALA A 127 21.65 27.82 49.56
CA ALA A 127 22.87 28.33 48.91
C ALA A 127 23.87 27.19 48.63
N PHE A 128 23.98 26.22 49.54
CA PHE A 128 24.75 25.00 49.32
C PHE A 128 24.15 24.15 48.18
N ALA A 129 22.83 23.98 48.16
CA ALA A 129 22.14 23.28 47.08
C ALA A 129 22.31 23.96 45.71
N HIS A 130 22.20 25.28 45.63
CA HIS A 130 22.45 26.05 44.39
C HIS A 130 23.91 25.96 43.92
N ALA A 131 24.88 25.95 44.85
CA ALA A 131 26.29 25.77 44.49
C ALA A 131 26.61 24.34 44.00
N LEU A 132 25.97 23.32 44.58
CA LEU A 132 26.15 21.93 44.15
C LEU A 132 25.37 21.56 42.90
N LEU A 133 24.22 22.18 42.62
CA LEU A 133 23.30 21.74 41.56
C LEU A 133 23.98 21.57 40.20
N PRO A 134 24.82 22.52 39.71
CA PRO A 134 25.50 22.37 38.42
C PRO A 134 26.55 21.25 38.43
N ALA A 135 27.23 21.02 39.56
CA ALA A 135 28.21 19.95 39.71
C ALA A 135 27.54 18.57 39.77
N VAL A 136 26.40 18.46 40.47
CA VAL A 136 25.59 17.24 40.53
C VAL A 136 24.91 16.97 39.18
N GLN A 137 24.36 17.98 38.51
CA GLN A 137 23.85 17.85 37.14
C GLN A 137 24.93 17.46 36.14
N GLY A 138 26.13 18.06 36.24
CA GLY A 138 27.28 17.69 35.42
C GLY A 138 27.74 16.24 35.67
N LEU A 139 27.83 15.83 36.94
CA LEU A 139 28.17 14.46 37.32
C LEU A 139 27.10 13.45 36.87
N LEU A 140 25.81 13.76 37.02
CA LEU A 140 24.71 12.92 36.56
C LEU A 140 24.67 12.84 35.03
N SER A 141 24.93 13.94 34.32
CA SER A 141 25.00 13.95 32.85
C SER A 141 26.20 13.14 32.35
N ALA A 142 27.38 13.34 32.93
CA ALA A 142 28.58 12.57 32.58
C ALA A 142 28.45 11.08 32.97
N ALA A 143 27.80 10.77 34.09
CA ALA A 143 27.51 9.38 34.48
C ALA A 143 26.45 8.74 33.57
N TRP A 144 25.46 9.51 33.11
CA TRP A 144 24.46 9.06 32.15
C TRP A 144 25.06 8.83 30.76
N GLU A 145 25.91 9.74 30.27
CA GLU A 145 26.69 9.58 29.04
C GLU A 145 27.63 8.36 29.15
N ALA A 146 28.40 8.24 30.25
CA ALA A 146 29.25 7.07 30.49
C ALA A 146 28.43 5.77 30.63
N HIS A 147 27.21 5.82 31.15
CA HIS A 147 26.31 4.68 31.22
C HIS A 147 25.75 4.32 29.83
N GLN A 148 25.38 5.30 29.00
CA GLN A 148 25.02 5.09 27.60
C GLN A 148 26.18 4.46 26.81
N MET A 149 27.43 4.90 27.04
CA MET A 149 28.61 4.28 26.44
C MET A 149 28.87 2.85 26.96
N ASN A 150 28.46 2.53 28.21
CA ASN A 150 28.60 1.20 28.82
C ASN A 150 27.37 0.28 28.61
N LEU A 151 26.27 0.74 28.02
CA LEU A 151 25.14 -0.09 27.54
C LEU A 151 25.47 -0.87 26.24
N ALA A 152 26.76 -1.15 26.04
CA ALA A 152 27.37 -1.77 24.86
C ALA A 152 26.98 -3.23 24.53
N PRO A 153 26.13 -3.97 25.30
CA PRO A 153 25.54 -5.21 24.77
C PRO A 153 24.38 -4.98 23.77
N PHE A 154 23.74 -3.81 23.77
CA PHE A 154 22.52 -3.56 22.97
C PHE A 154 22.65 -2.46 21.92
N THR A 155 23.67 -1.62 21.97
CA THR A 155 24.05 -0.75 20.84
C THR A 155 24.74 -1.57 19.74
N ARG A 156 23.97 -2.44 19.05
CA ARG A 156 24.35 -2.84 17.69
C ARG A 156 24.56 -1.55 16.91
N GLN A 157 25.78 -1.35 16.39
CA GLN A 157 26.10 -0.21 15.55
C GLN A 157 25.18 -0.28 14.33
N LEU A 158 24.12 0.53 14.32
CA LEU A 158 23.05 0.44 13.34
C LEU A 158 23.66 0.59 11.95
N HIS A 159 23.39 -0.39 11.11
CA HIS A 159 23.95 -0.44 9.77
C HIS A 159 23.48 0.75 8.93
N GLU A 160 24.42 1.37 8.19
CA GLU A 160 24.06 2.29 7.11
C GLU A 160 23.40 1.48 5.99
N VAL A 161 22.32 2.03 5.43
CA VAL A 161 21.44 1.38 4.47
C VAL A 161 21.51 2.15 3.15
N VAL A 162 21.67 1.43 2.04
CA VAL A 162 21.84 2.01 0.71
C VAL A 162 20.91 1.35 -0.30
N CYS A 163 20.49 2.11 -1.31
CA CYS A 163 19.90 1.56 -2.53
C CYS A 163 21.02 1.32 -3.54
N SER A 164 21.22 0.08 -4.00
CA SER A 164 22.29 -0.28 -4.93
C SER A 164 21.81 -0.53 -6.36
N GLY A 165 20.53 -0.83 -6.54
CA GLY A 165 19.87 -1.00 -7.83
C GLY A 165 18.44 -0.49 -7.79
N ALA A 166 17.98 0.11 -8.88
CA ALA A 166 16.63 0.64 -9.03
C ALA A 166 16.11 0.46 -10.47
N SER A 167 14.84 0.10 -10.61
CA SER A 167 14.14 -0.09 -11.89
C SER A 167 12.74 0.52 -11.86
N ILE A 168 12.20 0.86 -13.03
CA ILE A 168 10.84 1.36 -13.21
C ILE A 168 10.17 0.74 -14.45
N GLY A 169 8.94 0.29 -14.27
CA GLY A 169 8.00 -0.03 -15.35
C GLY A 169 7.00 1.12 -15.48
N LEU A 170 6.86 1.68 -16.68
CA LEU A 170 6.02 2.83 -16.96
C LEU A 170 4.74 2.43 -17.72
N PRO A 171 3.66 3.21 -17.59
CA PRO A 171 2.54 3.13 -18.52
C PRO A 171 2.93 3.70 -19.89
N GLY A 172 2.05 3.57 -20.88
CA GLY A 172 2.23 4.20 -22.18
C GLY A 172 3.46 3.69 -22.96
N GLY A 173 3.88 4.45 -23.97
CA GLY A 173 4.98 4.05 -24.86
C GLY A 173 4.66 2.81 -25.70
N ASP A 174 5.70 2.01 -26.00
CA ASP A 174 5.58 0.74 -26.74
C ASP A 174 5.48 -0.48 -25.80
N ALA A 175 6.21 -0.47 -24.68
CA ALA A 175 6.29 -1.57 -23.71
C ALA A 175 6.49 -1.04 -22.28
N VAL A 176 6.01 -1.79 -21.28
CA VAL A 176 6.05 -1.37 -19.86
C VAL A 176 7.47 -1.23 -19.34
N PHE A 177 8.34 -2.16 -19.69
CA PHE A 177 9.77 -2.10 -19.37
C PHE A 177 10.54 -1.84 -20.65
N SER A 178 11.16 -0.67 -20.71
CA SER A 178 12.04 -0.28 -21.78
C SER A 178 13.28 0.37 -21.19
N ASP A 179 14.41 0.09 -21.81
CA ASP A 179 15.70 0.74 -21.64
C ASP A 179 15.58 2.28 -21.74
N ALA A 180 14.58 2.76 -22.50
CA ALA A 180 14.25 4.17 -22.67
C ALA A 180 13.30 4.75 -21.61
N ASN A 181 12.84 3.99 -20.61
CA ASN A 181 11.90 4.49 -19.59
C ASN A 181 12.48 5.65 -18.78
N LEU A 182 13.75 5.55 -18.37
CA LEU A 182 14.36 6.46 -17.41
C LEU A 182 14.68 7.85 -17.99
N VAL A 183 15.51 7.92 -19.03
CA VAL A 183 14.93 8.22 -20.35
C VAL A 183 13.80 9.25 -20.39
N SER A 184 12.69 8.72 -20.91
CA SER A 184 11.41 9.36 -21.14
C SER A 184 10.89 10.13 -19.92
N ILE A 185 10.88 9.51 -18.74
CA ILE A 185 10.28 10.14 -17.55
C ILE A 185 11.13 11.31 -17.01
N LEU A 186 12.46 11.25 -17.08
CA LEU A 186 13.33 12.37 -16.66
C LEU A 186 13.17 13.59 -17.57
N ARG A 187 12.84 13.39 -18.85
CA ARG A 187 12.50 14.47 -19.79
C ARG A 187 11.09 15.03 -19.62
N GLY A 188 10.21 14.33 -18.91
CA GLY A 188 8.78 14.65 -18.86
C GLY A 188 8.06 14.35 -20.18
N GLU A 189 8.45 13.28 -20.87
CA GLU A 189 7.68 12.74 -21.99
C GLU A 189 6.36 12.14 -21.45
N ASN A 190 5.25 12.29 -22.18
CA ASN A 190 3.92 11.86 -21.71
C ASN A 190 3.67 10.35 -21.90
N HIS A 191 3.13 9.71 -20.88
CA HIS A 191 2.75 8.29 -20.82
C HIS A 191 1.26 8.05 -20.55
N ILE A 192 0.43 9.10 -20.58
CA ILE A 192 -1.03 9.02 -20.45
C ILE A 192 -1.67 8.88 -21.83
N ASP A 193 -2.54 7.90 -21.99
CA ASP A 193 -3.33 7.61 -23.19
C ASP A 193 -4.83 7.92 -22.99
N SER A 194 -5.58 7.99 -24.09
CA SER A 194 -7.04 8.04 -24.02
C SER A 194 -7.66 6.67 -23.81
N VAL A 195 -8.61 6.62 -22.87
CA VAL A 195 -9.47 5.46 -22.59
C VAL A 195 -10.94 5.73 -22.93
N ALA A 196 -11.25 6.79 -23.70
CA ALA A 196 -12.62 7.16 -24.06
C ALA A 196 -13.41 6.06 -24.80
N ALA A 197 -12.74 5.08 -25.41
CA ALA A 197 -13.40 3.89 -25.96
C ALA A 197 -14.11 3.02 -24.88
N LYS A 198 -13.66 3.11 -23.62
CA LYS A 198 -14.23 2.40 -22.46
C LYS A 198 -15.41 3.14 -21.81
N SER A 199 -15.75 4.37 -22.23
CA SER A 199 -16.77 5.21 -21.58
C SER A 199 -18.11 4.51 -21.28
N ARG A 200 -18.56 3.60 -22.16
CA ARG A 200 -19.80 2.83 -21.94
C ARG A 200 -19.77 1.97 -20.67
N GLN A 201 -18.63 1.34 -20.38
CA GLN A 201 -18.46 0.43 -19.23
C GLN A 201 -18.62 1.17 -17.89
N PHE A 202 -18.35 2.49 -17.85
CA PHE A 202 -18.56 3.34 -16.69
C PHE A 202 -20.05 3.72 -16.51
N LEU A 203 -20.74 4.07 -17.60
CA LEU A 203 -22.17 4.43 -17.55
C LEU A 203 -23.04 3.27 -17.07
N GLU A 204 -22.70 2.05 -17.49
CA GLU A 204 -23.35 0.80 -17.05
C GLU A 204 -23.23 0.55 -15.52
N LYS A 205 -22.34 1.25 -14.81
CA LYS A 205 -22.22 1.17 -13.34
C LYS A 205 -23.18 2.08 -12.57
N GLY A 206 -23.92 2.98 -13.23
CA GLY A 206 -24.87 3.89 -12.57
C GLY A 206 -24.21 4.81 -11.54
N ILE A 207 -23.04 5.36 -11.88
CA ILE A 207 -22.16 6.08 -10.95
C ILE A 207 -22.84 7.38 -10.47
N VAL A 208 -22.84 7.61 -9.17
CA VAL A 208 -23.19 8.91 -8.57
C VAL A 208 -21.92 9.55 -8.04
N ARG A 209 -21.54 10.69 -8.60
CA ARG A 209 -20.29 11.41 -8.31
C ARG A 209 -20.52 12.49 -7.26
N LEU A 210 -19.60 12.58 -6.30
CA LEU A 210 -19.46 13.75 -5.45
C LEU A 210 -18.85 14.91 -6.26
N VAL A 211 -19.63 15.98 -6.45
CA VAL A 211 -19.20 17.25 -7.04
C VAL A 211 -19.17 18.31 -5.94
N LYS A 212 -18.01 18.93 -5.71
CA LYS A 212 -17.85 19.99 -4.71
C LYS A 212 -18.03 21.35 -5.37
N ASP A 213 -18.85 22.22 -4.79
CA ASP A 213 -18.94 23.60 -5.19
C ASP A 213 -17.59 24.31 -4.93
N PRO A 214 -16.99 24.98 -5.94
CA PRO A 214 -15.66 25.58 -5.81
C PRO A 214 -15.63 26.84 -4.92
N THR A 215 -16.78 27.41 -4.58
CA THR A 215 -16.94 28.63 -3.78
C THR A 215 -17.29 28.30 -2.33
N THR A 216 -18.25 27.41 -2.11
CA THR A 216 -18.76 27.05 -0.77
C THR A 216 -18.08 25.81 -0.19
N GLY A 217 -17.49 24.96 -1.03
CA GLY A 217 -16.93 23.66 -0.65
C GLY A 217 -17.96 22.57 -0.35
N GLN A 218 -19.27 22.86 -0.44
CA GLN A 218 -20.32 21.88 -0.20
C GLN A 218 -20.31 20.79 -1.29
N GLY A 219 -20.50 19.55 -0.86
CA GLY A 219 -20.62 18.39 -1.75
C GLY A 219 -22.06 18.17 -2.21
N THR A 220 -22.23 17.94 -3.50
CA THR A 220 -23.49 17.52 -4.11
C THR A 220 -23.29 16.17 -4.81
N PHE A 221 -24.32 15.33 -4.80
CA PHE A 221 -24.29 14.03 -5.47
C PHE A 221 -24.97 14.13 -6.83
N VAL A 222 -24.22 13.85 -7.90
CA VAL A 222 -24.65 14.04 -9.29
C VAL A 222 -24.51 12.71 -10.06
N PRO A 223 -25.59 12.16 -10.64
CA PRO A 223 -25.51 11.00 -11.52
C PRO A 223 -24.62 11.25 -12.75
N VAL A 224 -23.81 10.26 -13.11
CA VAL A 224 -22.92 10.31 -14.29
C VAL A 224 -23.61 9.58 -15.45
N GLU A 225 -24.40 10.33 -16.22
CA GLU A 225 -25.21 9.81 -17.33
C GLU A 225 -24.59 10.07 -18.72
N ASP A 226 -23.58 10.95 -18.79
CA ASP A 226 -22.94 11.39 -20.04
C ASP A 226 -21.55 10.73 -20.24
N PRO A 227 -21.25 10.15 -21.42
CA PRO A 227 -19.91 9.68 -21.78
C PRO A 227 -18.77 10.70 -21.62
N GLU A 228 -19.06 12.00 -21.57
CA GLU A 228 -18.08 13.06 -21.37
C GLU A 228 -17.72 13.28 -19.88
N HIS A 229 -18.57 12.82 -18.96
CA HIS A 229 -18.38 12.95 -17.50
C HIS A 229 -17.69 11.74 -16.85
N VAL A 230 -17.29 10.73 -17.63
CA VAL A 230 -16.54 9.55 -17.17
C VAL A 230 -15.02 9.73 -17.30
N ILE A 231 -14.20 8.78 -16.84
CA ILE A 231 -12.75 8.80 -17.05
C ILE A 231 -12.43 8.64 -18.54
N ARG A 232 -11.67 9.58 -19.12
CA ARG A 232 -11.29 9.60 -20.55
C ARG A 232 -9.80 9.48 -20.80
N LEU A 233 -8.97 9.56 -19.76
CA LEU A 233 -7.51 9.45 -19.79
C LEU A 233 -7.02 8.48 -18.71
N ALA A 234 -5.99 7.68 -19.02
CA ALA A 234 -5.28 6.85 -18.04
C ALA A 234 -3.84 6.54 -18.52
N GLY A 235 -2.92 6.33 -17.57
CA GLY A 235 -1.64 5.71 -17.86
C GLY A 235 -1.81 4.19 -18.00
N ILE A 236 -2.03 3.70 -19.22
CA ILE A 236 -2.40 2.31 -19.49
C ILE A 236 -1.20 1.40 -19.73
N ARG A 237 -1.40 0.10 -19.49
CA ARG A 237 -0.44 -0.95 -19.86
C ARG A 237 -0.33 -1.11 -21.38
N LYS A 238 0.91 -1.26 -21.86
CA LYS A 238 1.25 -1.59 -23.27
C LYS A 238 1.79 -3.02 -23.35
N HIS A 239 2.71 -3.30 -24.28
CA HIS A 239 3.33 -4.61 -24.38
C HIS A 239 4.04 -4.98 -23.07
N PHE A 240 3.78 -6.20 -22.60
CA PHE A 240 4.44 -6.81 -21.45
C PHE A 240 4.25 -8.32 -21.49
N ASP A 241 5.36 -9.06 -21.49
CA ASP A 241 5.41 -10.51 -21.32
C ASP A 241 6.53 -10.86 -20.34
N LEU A 242 6.19 -11.47 -19.20
CA LEU A 242 7.18 -11.90 -18.21
C LEU A 242 8.10 -13.03 -18.74
N GLY A 243 7.72 -13.68 -19.84
CA GLY A 243 8.58 -14.61 -20.59
C GLY A 243 9.87 -13.96 -21.12
N GLU A 244 9.90 -12.63 -21.31
CA GLU A 244 11.12 -11.89 -21.66
C GLU A 244 12.21 -11.96 -20.58
N TRP A 245 11.82 -12.28 -19.32
CA TRP A 245 12.75 -12.55 -18.21
C TRP A 245 13.13 -14.03 -18.05
N GLY A 246 12.64 -14.89 -18.96
CA GLY A 246 12.99 -16.31 -19.01
C GLY A 246 12.17 -17.19 -18.07
N LEU A 247 11.00 -16.71 -17.63
CA LEU A 247 9.98 -17.52 -16.95
C LEU A 247 9.12 -18.25 -17.98
N ASP A 248 8.63 -19.45 -17.64
CA ASP A 248 7.79 -20.22 -18.55
C ASP A 248 6.30 -19.85 -18.46
N ALA A 249 5.56 -20.13 -19.53
CA ALA A 249 4.13 -19.79 -19.65
C ALA A 249 3.21 -20.59 -18.68
N ASN A 250 3.70 -21.61 -17.98
CA ASN A 250 2.92 -22.27 -16.94
C ASN A 250 3.05 -21.52 -15.60
N GLN A 251 4.26 -21.05 -15.28
CA GLN A 251 4.53 -20.19 -14.13
C GLN A 251 3.80 -18.85 -14.24
N THR A 252 3.93 -18.13 -15.36
CA THR A 252 3.32 -16.80 -15.51
C THR A 252 1.80 -16.83 -15.43
N ARG A 253 1.15 -17.90 -15.93
CA ARG A 253 -0.30 -18.11 -15.80
C ARG A 253 -0.79 -18.33 -14.36
N ALA A 254 0.08 -18.60 -13.40
CA ALA A 254 -0.28 -18.70 -11.98
C ALA A 254 -0.22 -17.35 -11.25
N PHE A 255 0.20 -16.27 -11.91
CA PHE A 255 0.44 -14.96 -11.30
C PHE A 255 -0.57 -13.90 -11.79
N ASP A 256 -1.06 -13.05 -10.88
CA ASP A 256 -1.74 -11.80 -11.25
C ASP A 256 -0.80 -10.88 -12.03
N ILE A 257 -1.36 -10.03 -12.91
CA ILE A 257 -0.59 -9.05 -13.68
C ILE A 257 0.26 -8.15 -12.78
N THR A 258 -0.27 -7.75 -11.63
CA THR A 258 0.44 -6.93 -10.64
C THR A 258 1.69 -7.64 -10.12
N THR A 259 1.56 -8.93 -9.80
CA THR A 259 2.69 -9.75 -9.37
C THR A 259 3.70 -9.94 -10.50
N GLN A 260 3.25 -10.16 -11.74
CA GLN A 260 4.17 -10.31 -12.89
C GLN A 260 5.01 -9.05 -13.12
N LEU A 261 4.36 -7.87 -13.07
CA LEU A 261 5.02 -6.56 -13.17
C LEU A 261 6.04 -6.35 -12.04
N ALA A 262 5.69 -6.69 -10.80
CA ALA A 262 6.59 -6.57 -9.65
C ALA A 262 7.81 -7.51 -9.75
N ILE A 263 7.64 -8.73 -10.26
CA ILE A 263 8.73 -9.68 -10.52
C ILE A 263 9.71 -9.12 -11.57
N ALA A 264 9.19 -8.63 -12.71
CA ALA A 264 10.02 -8.03 -13.75
C ALA A 264 10.84 -6.83 -13.22
N ALA A 265 10.20 -5.95 -12.45
CA ALA A 265 10.87 -4.83 -11.80
C ALA A 265 11.97 -5.30 -10.82
N GLY A 266 11.70 -6.32 -10.00
CA GLY A 266 12.68 -6.90 -9.08
C GLY A 266 13.91 -7.49 -9.80
N LEU A 267 13.71 -8.14 -10.94
CA LEU A 267 14.79 -8.70 -11.76
C LEU A 267 15.65 -7.60 -12.42
N GLU A 268 15.03 -6.54 -12.95
CA GLU A 268 15.75 -5.38 -13.48
C GLU A 268 16.52 -4.63 -12.36
N ALA A 269 15.95 -4.56 -11.15
CA ALA A 269 16.62 -3.94 -10.00
C ALA A 269 17.82 -4.76 -9.53
N LEU A 270 17.75 -6.11 -9.54
CA LEU A 270 18.90 -7.00 -9.29
C LEU A 270 20.00 -6.81 -10.34
N ARG A 271 19.62 -6.69 -11.62
CA ARG A 271 20.54 -6.38 -12.72
C ARG A 271 21.23 -5.02 -12.51
N ASP A 272 20.48 -3.96 -12.19
CA ASP A 272 21.04 -2.64 -11.87
C ASP A 272 21.88 -2.66 -10.58
N ALA A 273 21.57 -3.48 -9.57
CA ALA A 273 22.41 -3.68 -8.39
C ALA A 273 23.72 -4.43 -8.70
N GLY A 274 23.85 -5.00 -9.90
CA GLY A 274 24.96 -5.88 -10.24
C GLY A 274 24.95 -7.19 -9.46
N ILE A 275 23.78 -7.73 -9.15
CA ILE A 275 23.63 -9.03 -8.48
C ILE A 275 23.21 -10.04 -9.54
N PRO A 276 24.13 -10.91 -10.03
CA PRO A 276 23.82 -11.89 -11.05
C PRO A 276 23.03 -13.06 -10.45
N LEU A 277 22.22 -13.70 -11.29
CA LEU A 277 21.70 -15.03 -11.02
C LEU A 277 22.75 -16.10 -11.40
N VAL A 278 22.87 -17.13 -10.59
CA VAL A 278 23.65 -18.35 -10.87
C VAL A 278 22.72 -19.48 -11.25
N ARG A 279 23.23 -20.47 -11.99
CA ARG A 279 22.49 -21.70 -12.26
C ARG A 279 22.49 -22.58 -11.02
N ALA A 280 21.35 -22.70 -10.34
CA ALA A 280 21.22 -23.59 -9.19
C ALA A 280 21.49 -25.04 -9.60
N THR A 281 21.92 -25.87 -8.66
CA THR A 281 22.08 -27.32 -8.83
C THR A 281 20.99 -28.05 -8.06
N ARG A 282 20.40 -29.08 -8.66
CA ARG A 282 19.41 -29.95 -8.00
C ARG A 282 19.90 -31.39 -8.05
N LEU A 283 19.71 -32.14 -6.97
CA LEU A 283 19.86 -33.60 -7.00
C LEU A 283 18.57 -34.22 -7.54
N SER A 284 18.68 -35.05 -8.57
CA SER A 284 17.60 -35.95 -8.98
C SER A 284 17.41 -37.06 -7.94
N ALA A 285 16.26 -37.76 -7.97
CA ALA A 285 16.02 -38.95 -7.14
C ALA A 285 17.12 -40.03 -7.30
N SER A 286 17.79 -40.08 -8.46
CA SER A 286 18.92 -40.96 -8.73
C SER A 286 20.28 -40.50 -8.14
N GLY A 287 20.31 -39.40 -7.38
CA GLY A 287 21.52 -38.80 -6.83
C GLY A 287 22.38 -38.02 -7.85
N LYS A 288 22.02 -38.01 -9.14
CA LYS A 288 22.71 -37.19 -10.16
C LYS A 288 22.40 -35.71 -9.98
N VAL A 289 23.42 -34.88 -10.01
CA VAL A 289 23.31 -33.42 -10.10
C VAL A 289 22.79 -33.03 -11.49
N VAL A 290 21.71 -32.25 -11.53
CA VAL A 290 21.12 -31.67 -12.74
C VAL A 290 21.01 -30.14 -12.60
N PRO A 291 21.06 -29.37 -13.70
CA PRO A 291 20.85 -27.92 -13.65
C PRO A 291 19.43 -27.57 -13.19
N GLY A 292 19.32 -26.82 -12.10
CA GLY A 292 18.08 -26.25 -11.57
C GLY A 292 17.71 -24.92 -12.24
N PRO A 293 16.88 -24.08 -11.60
CA PRO A 293 16.53 -22.74 -12.08
C PRO A 293 17.70 -21.74 -11.95
N TRP A 294 17.52 -20.53 -12.48
CA TRP A 294 18.41 -19.39 -12.22
C TRP A 294 17.98 -18.68 -10.94
N GLN A 295 18.89 -18.54 -9.98
CA GLN A 295 18.60 -18.01 -8.63
C GLN A 295 19.74 -17.13 -8.13
N LEU A 296 19.52 -16.39 -7.03
CA LEU A 296 20.60 -15.74 -6.29
C LEU A 296 21.67 -16.77 -5.90
N PRO A 297 22.95 -16.38 -5.84
CA PRO A 297 24.00 -17.23 -5.31
C PRO A 297 23.66 -17.71 -3.90
N THR A 298 23.99 -18.96 -3.56
CA THR A 298 23.60 -19.59 -2.29
C THR A 298 23.98 -18.76 -1.07
N SER A 299 25.15 -18.11 -1.10
CA SER A 299 25.64 -17.20 -0.04
C SER A 299 24.80 -15.92 0.15
N LEU A 300 23.98 -15.55 -0.82
CA LEU A 300 23.08 -14.39 -0.77
C LEU A 300 21.63 -14.77 -0.41
N GLN A 301 21.24 -16.04 -0.51
CA GLN A 301 19.85 -16.49 -0.39
C GLN A 301 19.25 -16.21 1.00
N ASP A 302 19.90 -16.69 2.06
CA ASP A 302 19.41 -16.56 3.45
C ASP A 302 19.44 -15.11 3.95
N GLY A 303 20.39 -14.31 3.43
CA GLY A 303 20.56 -12.89 3.78
C GLY A 303 19.66 -11.91 3.01
N THR A 304 18.87 -12.38 2.04
CA THR A 304 18.02 -11.53 1.19
C THR A 304 16.54 -11.74 1.51
N GLY A 305 15.87 -10.69 1.99
CA GLY A 305 14.42 -10.61 2.15
C GLY A 305 13.73 -9.99 0.93
N VAL A 306 12.39 -10.02 0.92
CA VAL A 306 11.54 -9.43 -0.12
C VAL A 306 10.35 -8.70 0.51
N ILE A 307 10.01 -7.52 -0.01
CA ILE A 307 8.77 -6.81 0.34
C ILE A 307 8.00 -6.48 -0.93
N PHE A 308 6.74 -6.88 -1.01
CA PHE A 308 5.83 -6.53 -2.11
C PHE A 308 4.91 -5.38 -1.71
N ALA A 309 5.04 -4.24 -2.39
CA ALA A 309 4.23 -3.05 -2.19
C ALA A 309 3.16 -2.92 -3.29
N SER A 310 1.89 -3.08 -2.95
CA SER A 310 0.77 -2.98 -3.89
C SER A 310 -0.51 -2.59 -3.16
N ALA A 311 -1.32 -1.73 -3.77
CA ALA A 311 -2.62 -1.35 -3.23
C ALA A 311 -3.73 -2.32 -3.66
N PHE A 312 -3.59 -2.98 -4.82
CA PHE A 312 -4.62 -3.84 -5.44
C PHE A 312 -4.09 -5.21 -5.91
N PRO A 313 -3.34 -5.97 -5.09
CA PRO A 313 -2.68 -7.20 -5.52
C PRO A 313 -3.69 -8.34 -5.74
N GLY A 314 -3.62 -9.03 -6.89
CA GLY A 314 -4.49 -10.19 -7.19
C GLY A 314 -5.90 -9.82 -7.64
N TYR A 315 -6.23 -8.52 -7.72
CA TYR A 315 -7.61 -8.07 -7.96
C TYR A 315 -8.05 -8.24 -9.41
N ASP A 316 -7.13 -8.16 -10.37
CA ASP A 316 -7.43 -8.33 -11.81
C ASP A 316 -7.91 -9.76 -12.08
N GLN A 317 -7.14 -10.74 -11.59
CA GLN A 317 -7.54 -12.14 -11.59
C GLN A 317 -8.80 -12.40 -10.75
N LEU A 318 -8.97 -11.76 -9.58
CA LEU A 318 -10.18 -11.94 -8.78
C LEU A 318 -11.45 -11.52 -9.55
N VAL A 319 -11.41 -10.39 -10.26
CA VAL A 319 -12.54 -9.91 -11.07
C VAL A 319 -12.81 -10.84 -12.26
N ASP A 320 -11.76 -11.29 -12.97
CA ASP A 320 -11.89 -12.26 -14.07
C ASP A 320 -12.50 -13.59 -13.61
N LYS A 321 -12.01 -14.13 -12.49
CA LYS A 321 -12.50 -15.38 -11.91
C LYS A 321 -13.91 -15.26 -11.36
N LEU A 322 -14.30 -14.14 -10.76
CA LEU A 322 -15.71 -13.92 -10.38
C LEU A 322 -16.61 -13.79 -11.62
N GLY A 323 -16.17 -13.12 -12.68
CA GLY A 323 -16.90 -12.99 -13.95
C GLY A 323 -17.09 -14.32 -14.71
N THR A 324 -16.18 -15.28 -14.52
CA THR A 324 -16.18 -16.60 -15.16
C THR A 324 -16.65 -17.74 -14.24
N ASN A 325 -17.17 -17.43 -13.05
CA ASN A 325 -17.55 -18.41 -12.02
C ASN A 325 -16.40 -19.40 -11.67
N GLY A 326 -15.17 -18.88 -11.61
CA GLY A 326 -13.95 -19.60 -11.29
C GLY A 326 -13.40 -20.46 -12.41
N SER A 327 -13.91 -20.36 -13.65
CA SER A 327 -13.51 -21.27 -14.71
C SER A 327 -12.05 -21.15 -15.14
N ASP A 328 -11.45 -22.26 -15.53
CA ASP A 328 -10.18 -22.35 -16.24
C ASP A 328 -10.28 -22.15 -17.76
N GLY A 329 -11.51 -22.13 -18.31
CA GLY A 329 -11.79 -22.10 -19.75
C GLY A 329 -12.00 -23.48 -20.39
N GLU A 330 -11.74 -24.57 -19.65
CA GLU A 330 -11.88 -25.96 -20.11
C GLU A 330 -13.11 -26.65 -19.47
N GLY A 331 -13.81 -25.96 -18.56
CA GLY A 331 -15.06 -26.38 -17.95
C GLY A 331 -14.94 -26.76 -16.46
N SER A 332 -13.75 -26.63 -15.89
CA SER A 332 -13.45 -26.92 -14.49
C SER A 332 -13.17 -25.63 -13.70
N PHE A 333 -13.07 -25.75 -12.38
CA PHE A 333 -12.63 -24.64 -11.52
C PHE A 333 -11.10 -24.51 -11.59
N ASP A 334 -10.61 -23.28 -11.79
CA ASP A 334 -9.19 -23.02 -11.96
C ASP A 334 -8.41 -23.28 -10.67
N ARG A 335 -7.69 -24.41 -10.64
CA ARG A 335 -6.80 -24.80 -9.53
C ARG A 335 -5.73 -23.76 -9.17
N ARG A 336 -5.46 -22.78 -10.03
CA ARG A 336 -4.53 -21.66 -9.77
C ARG A 336 -5.17 -20.50 -9.01
N PHE A 337 -6.51 -20.48 -8.85
CA PHE A 337 -7.28 -19.37 -8.29
C PHE A 337 -6.61 -18.73 -7.05
N LEU A 338 -6.25 -19.52 -6.04
CA LEU A 338 -5.62 -18.99 -4.82
C LEU A 338 -4.25 -18.34 -5.08
N PHE A 339 -3.42 -18.92 -5.94
CA PHE A 339 -2.10 -18.35 -6.31
C PHE A 339 -2.21 -17.08 -7.17
N GLN A 340 -3.34 -16.91 -7.85
CA GLN A 340 -3.68 -15.74 -8.65
C GLN A 340 -4.27 -14.59 -7.82
N ILE A 341 -5.13 -14.86 -6.83
CA ILE A 341 -5.84 -13.79 -6.09
C ILE A 341 -5.16 -13.36 -4.78
N LEU A 342 -4.27 -14.18 -4.22
CA LEU A 342 -3.56 -13.83 -2.99
C LEU A 342 -2.41 -12.85 -3.28
N ALA A 343 -2.07 -12.01 -2.30
CA ALA A 343 -1.01 -11.00 -2.40
C ALA A 343 0.41 -11.60 -2.37
N MET A 344 0.70 -12.57 -3.26
CA MET A 344 1.86 -13.46 -3.20
C MET A 344 3.10 -12.95 -3.95
N GLY A 345 3.13 -11.72 -4.47
CA GLY A 345 4.28 -11.21 -5.22
C GLY A 345 5.61 -11.34 -4.48
N HIS A 346 5.59 -11.17 -3.16
CA HIS A 346 6.76 -11.33 -2.29
C HIS A 346 7.23 -12.80 -2.18
N SER A 347 6.32 -13.77 -2.05
CA SER A 347 6.64 -15.19 -1.90
C SER A 347 6.97 -15.87 -3.22
N GLN A 348 6.24 -15.54 -4.29
CA GLN A 348 6.51 -16.01 -5.66
C GLN A 348 7.85 -15.45 -6.15
N PHE A 349 8.15 -14.16 -5.94
CA PHE A 349 9.46 -13.62 -6.30
C PHE A 349 10.61 -14.22 -5.47
N ALA A 350 10.42 -14.37 -4.16
CA ALA A 350 11.42 -15.03 -3.31
C ALA A 350 11.70 -16.48 -3.75
N GLN A 351 10.66 -17.26 -4.10
CA GLN A 351 10.80 -18.60 -4.63
C GLN A 351 11.56 -18.63 -5.96
N LEU A 352 11.21 -17.72 -6.89
CA LEU A 352 11.85 -17.62 -8.20
C LEU A 352 13.36 -17.37 -8.08
N ILE A 353 13.77 -16.45 -7.21
CA ILE A 353 15.19 -16.09 -7.03
C ILE A 353 15.90 -16.89 -5.91
N GLY A 354 15.20 -17.78 -5.22
CA GLY A 354 15.73 -18.58 -4.11
C GLY A 354 16.02 -17.80 -2.81
N ALA A 355 15.45 -16.60 -2.63
CA ALA A 355 15.62 -15.80 -1.42
C ALA A 355 14.89 -16.42 -0.22
N ARG A 356 15.51 -16.39 0.97
CA ARG A 356 14.99 -17.03 2.20
C ARG A 356 15.00 -16.13 3.44
N GLY A 357 15.36 -14.85 3.29
CA GLY A 357 15.22 -13.85 4.35
C GLY A 357 13.76 -13.49 4.63
N PRO A 358 13.52 -12.51 5.53
CA PRO A 358 12.18 -12.05 5.89
C PRO A 358 11.37 -11.60 4.67
N ASN A 359 10.08 -11.93 4.64
CA ASN A 359 9.28 -11.84 3.43
C ASN A 359 7.83 -11.39 3.75
N THR A 360 7.31 -10.35 3.10
CA THR A 360 5.94 -9.83 3.34
C THR A 360 5.36 -9.05 2.16
N ALA A 361 4.03 -8.95 2.09
CA ALA A 361 3.35 -7.87 1.38
C ALA A 361 3.10 -6.67 2.32
N VAL A 362 2.95 -5.47 1.76
CA VAL A 362 2.48 -4.26 2.45
C VAL A 362 1.50 -3.46 1.58
N ASN A 363 0.51 -2.84 2.22
CA ASN A 363 -0.45 -1.95 1.59
C ASN A 363 -0.71 -0.74 2.50
N ALA A 364 -0.07 0.37 2.15
CA ALA A 364 -0.34 1.71 2.70
C ALA A 364 -1.00 2.60 1.63
N ALA A 365 -1.87 2.01 0.81
CA ALA A 365 -2.38 2.59 -0.42
C ALA A 365 -1.23 3.21 -1.23
N CYS A 366 -1.30 4.51 -1.51
CA CYS A 366 -0.34 5.23 -2.33
C CYS A 366 1.04 5.46 -1.68
N ALA A 367 1.20 5.12 -0.39
CA ALA A 367 2.48 5.19 0.33
C ALA A 367 3.22 3.85 0.40
N SER A 368 2.68 2.77 -0.18
CA SER A 368 3.17 1.38 0.00
C SER A 368 4.66 1.19 -0.32
N THR A 369 5.16 1.76 -1.42
CA THR A 369 6.58 1.60 -1.79
C THR A 369 7.52 2.35 -0.84
N THR A 370 7.23 3.60 -0.51
CA THR A 370 8.03 4.38 0.46
C THR A 370 7.96 3.77 1.87
N GLN A 371 6.82 3.16 2.25
CA GLN A 371 6.70 2.40 3.50
C GLN A 371 7.56 1.12 3.47
N ALA A 372 7.57 0.37 2.36
CA ALA A 372 8.41 -0.81 2.19
C ALA A 372 9.91 -0.50 2.31
N VAL A 373 10.35 0.67 1.81
CA VAL A 373 11.73 1.17 2.00
C VAL A 373 12.07 1.35 3.48
N ALA A 374 11.18 1.96 4.27
CA ALA A 374 11.38 2.15 5.70
C ALA A 374 11.40 0.82 6.48
N ILE A 375 10.51 -0.12 6.13
CA ILE A 375 10.51 -1.47 6.72
C ILE A 375 11.81 -2.23 6.36
N ALA A 376 12.33 -2.05 5.15
CA ALA A 376 13.62 -2.61 4.74
C ALA A 376 14.79 -2.02 5.54
N GLU A 377 14.78 -0.71 5.80
CA GLU A 377 15.75 -0.03 6.67
C GLU A 377 15.77 -0.66 8.07
N ASP A 378 14.60 -0.82 8.69
CA ASP A 378 14.45 -1.44 10.01
C ASP A 378 14.91 -2.90 10.03
N TRP A 379 14.53 -3.71 9.03
CA TRP A 379 14.94 -5.12 8.96
C TRP A 379 16.46 -5.27 8.83
N ILE A 380 17.12 -4.42 8.05
CA ILE A 380 18.58 -4.44 7.87
C ILE A 380 19.27 -3.92 9.13
N ARG A 381 18.81 -2.81 9.73
CA ARG A 381 19.38 -2.26 10.97
C ARG A 381 19.25 -3.17 12.17
N LEU A 382 18.12 -3.86 12.30
CA LEU A 382 17.90 -4.89 13.32
C LEU A 382 18.67 -6.19 13.02
N GLY A 383 19.32 -6.32 11.85
CA GLY A 383 20.08 -7.51 11.46
C GLY A 383 19.20 -8.73 11.21
N ARG A 384 17.96 -8.54 10.71
CA ARG A 384 17.05 -9.62 10.31
C ARG A 384 17.40 -10.17 8.93
N CYS A 385 18.05 -9.35 8.10
CA CYS A 385 18.60 -9.66 6.80
C CYS A 385 19.72 -8.67 6.45
N GLU A 386 20.48 -8.95 5.39
CA GLU A 386 21.53 -8.05 4.89
C GLU A 386 21.04 -7.16 3.73
N ARG A 387 19.98 -7.62 3.05
CA ARG A 387 19.37 -7.02 1.86
C ARG A 387 17.88 -7.28 1.85
N VAL A 388 17.13 -6.36 1.26
CA VAL A 388 15.71 -6.49 0.94
C VAL A 388 15.49 -6.04 -0.49
N LEU A 389 14.77 -6.86 -1.26
CA LEU A 389 14.23 -6.46 -2.56
C LEU A 389 12.84 -5.90 -2.33
N VAL A 390 12.70 -4.58 -2.45
CA VAL A 390 11.38 -3.93 -2.48
C VAL A 390 10.90 -3.97 -3.92
N ILE A 391 9.84 -4.73 -4.17
CA ILE A 391 9.15 -4.79 -5.46
C ILE A 391 7.77 -4.16 -5.30
N GLY A 392 7.33 -3.35 -6.25
CA GLY A 392 6.01 -2.76 -6.21
C GLY A 392 5.39 -2.65 -7.59
N ALA A 393 4.08 -2.84 -7.67
CA ALA A 393 3.32 -2.70 -8.89
C ALA A 393 1.82 -2.52 -8.55
N ASP A 394 1.07 -1.95 -9.49
CA ASP A 394 -0.39 -1.95 -9.55
C ASP A 394 -0.80 -1.71 -11.02
N ASP A 395 -1.78 -2.46 -11.56
CA ASP A 395 -2.46 -2.15 -12.84
C ASP A 395 -3.96 -1.98 -12.66
N VAL A 396 -4.37 -0.87 -12.05
CA VAL A 396 -5.78 -0.48 -11.94
C VAL A 396 -6.38 0.04 -13.26
N THR A 397 -5.63 0.00 -14.36
CA THR A 397 -6.01 0.55 -15.67
C THR A 397 -6.36 -0.52 -16.71
N SER A 398 -6.26 -1.79 -16.32
CA SER A 398 -6.64 -2.96 -17.10
C SER A 398 -8.09 -2.90 -17.58
N ASP A 399 -8.44 -3.76 -18.54
CA ASP A 399 -9.83 -3.89 -19.02
C ASP A 399 -10.78 -4.37 -17.92
N GLN A 400 -10.31 -5.18 -16.97
CA GLN A 400 -11.11 -5.71 -15.86
C GLN A 400 -11.26 -4.69 -14.72
N LEU A 401 -10.17 -4.06 -14.26
CA LEU A 401 -10.18 -3.22 -13.06
C LEU A 401 -10.61 -1.78 -13.28
N LEU A 402 -10.30 -1.18 -14.44
CA LEU A 402 -10.58 0.24 -14.68
C LEU A 402 -12.07 0.60 -14.52
N PRO A 403 -13.05 -0.21 -14.98
CA PRO A 403 -14.47 0.07 -14.75
C PRO A 403 -14.92 -0.02 -13.28
N TRP A 404 -14.15 -0.68 -12.40
CA TRP A 404 -14.45 -0.76 -10.97
C TRP A 404 -13.72 0.32 -10.19
N ILE A 405 -12.39 0.33 -10.27
CA ILE A 405 -11.52 1.26 -9.53
C ILE A 405 -11.76 2.69 -10.02
N GLY A 406 -11.86 2.90 -11.34
CA GLY A 406 -12.17 4.20 -11.91
C GLY A 406 -13.55 4.72 -11.52
N SER A 407 -14.56 3.86 -11.46
CA SER A 407 -15.88 4.23 -10.95
C SER A 407 -15.83 4.64 -9.48
N GLY A 408 -15.03 3.95 -8.66
CA GLY A 408 -14.82 4.32 -7.25
C GLY A 408 -14.16 5.69 -7.08
N PHE A 409 -13.07 5.97 -7.82
CA PHE A 409 -12.43 7.29 -7.79
C PHE A 409 -13.31 8.41 -8.36
N MET A 410 -14.20 8.12 -9.32
CA MET A 410 -15.20 9.09 -9.77
C MET A 410 -16.31 9.31 -8.75
N ALA A 411 -16.83 8.26 -8.12
CA ALA A 411 -17.85 8.38 -7.06
C ALA A 411 -17.34 9.26 -5.90
N ALA A 412 -16.09 9.05 -5.49
CA ALA A 412 -15.39 9.86 -4.48
C ALA A 412 -15.10 11.32 -4.91
N GLY A 413 -15.36 11.69 -6.16
CA GLY A 413 -15.03 13.01 -6.72
C GLY A 413 -13.53 13.25 -6.89
N ALA A 414 -12.71 12.19 -6.89
CA ALA A 414 -11.25 12.27 -6.85
C ALA A 414 -10.59 12.17 -8.24
N ALA A 415 -11.24 11.57 -9.24
CA ALA A 415 -10.75 11.48 -10.61
C ALA A 415 -11.20 12.66 -11.51
N THR A 416 -10.37 13.02 -12.49
CA THR A 416 -10.79 13.90 -13.59
C THR A 416 -11.51 13.13 -14.71
N SER A 417 -12.42 13.82 -15.40
CA SER A 417 -13.08 13.37 -16.63
C SER A 417 -12.57 14.10 -17.89
N THR A 418 -11.65 15.04 -17.72
CA THR A 418 -11.09 15.86 -18.81
C THR A 418 -10.34 14.99 -19.82
N ALA A 419 -10.59 15.19 -21.12
CA ALA A 419 -10.06 14.36 -22.20
C ALA A 419 -8.72 14.86 -22.79
N VAL A 420 -8.28 16.06 -22.42
CA VAL A 420 -7.04 16.70 -22.90
C VAL A 420 -5.99 16.61 -21.79
N VAL A 421 -4.83 16.00 -22.09
CA VAL A 421 -3.78 15.74 -21.08
C VAL A 421 -3.28 17.04 -20.44
N GLU A 422 -3.12 18.08 -21.24
CA GLU A 422 -2.65 19.42 -20.85
C GLU A 422 -3.62 20.20 -19.94
N GLU A 423 -4.84 19.69 -19.80
CA GLU A 423 -5.91 20.22 -18.95
C GLU A 423 -6.31 19.23 -17.84
N ALA A 424 -5.81 17.99 -17.91
CA ALA A 424 -6.12 16.92 -16.96
C ALA A 424 -4.99 16.69 -15.95
N ALA A 425 -3.74 16.61 -16.43
CA ALA A 425 -2.56 16.30 -15.64
C ALA A 425 -1.91 17.59 -15.12
N LEU A 426 -2.34 18.06 -13.95
CA LEU A 426 -2.15 19.43 -13.46
C LEU A 426 -1.45 19.54 -12.07
N PRO A 427 -0.30 18.90 -11.83
CA PRO A 427 0.39 18.95 -10.53
C PRO A 427 0.73 20.39 -10.14
N PHE A 428 0.30 20.81 -8.94
CA PHE A 428 0.46 22.16 -8.39
C PHE A 428 -0.11 23.33 -9.22
N ASP A 429 -0.91 23.06 -10.24
CA ASP A 429 -1.61 24.12 -10.99
C ASP A 429 -2.93 24.48 -10.29
N ARG A 430 -3.29 25.77 -10.30
CA ARG A 430 -4.53 26.31 -9.73
C ARG A 430 -5.78 25.71 -10.37
N ARG A 431 -5.69 25.25 -11.63
CA ARG A 431 -6.79 24.65 -12.41
C ARG A 431 -7.07 23.17 -12.05
N ARG A 432 -6.29 22.56 -11.16
CA ARG A 432 -6.39 21.13 -10.84
C ARG A 432 -7.72 20.73 -10.18
N HIS A 433 -8.19 19.53 -10.51
CA HIS A 433 -9.59 19.12 -10.29
C HIS A 433 -9.79 17.60 -10.11
N GLY A 434 -8.72 16.84 -9.85
CA GLY A 434 -8.76 15.38 -9.68
C GLY A 434 -7.71 14.65 -10.50
N LEU A 435 -7.35 13.46 -10.03
CA LEU A 435 -6.26 12.64 -10.53
C LEU A 435 -6.60 11.87 -11.82
N ILE A 436 -5.55 11.47 -12.55
CA ILE A 436 -5.61 10.48 -13.64
C ILE A 436 -5.09 9.17 -13.07
N LEU A 437 -5.76 8.05 -13.36
CA LEU A 437 -5.31 6.73 -12.94
C LEU A 437 -4.16 6.25 -13.82
N GLY A 438 -3.18 5.58 -13.23
CA GLY A 438 -2.08 4.94 -13.95
C GLY A 438 -1.82 3.53 -13.43
N MET A 439 -1.15 2.74 -14.26
CA MET A 439 -0.41 1.56 -13.81
C MET A 439 1.07 1.88 -13.64
N GLY A 440 1.79 1.04 -12.90
CA GLY A 440 3.23 1.20 -12.73
C GLY A 440 3.91 -0.02 -12.13
N ALA A 441 5.23 -0.05 -12.24
CA ALA A 441 6.07 -0.98 -11.50
C ALA A 441 7.36 -0.30 -11.03
N VAL A 442 7.92 -0.76 -9.91
CA VAL A 442 9.16 -0.26 -9.32
C VAL A 442 9.90 -1.40 -8.62
N GLY A 443 11.21 -1.44 -8.76
CA GLY A 443 12.07 -2.38 -8.04
C GLY A 443 13.24 -1.63 -7.41
N LEU A 444 13.52 -1.90 -6.13
CA LEU A 444 14.64 -1.32 -5.39
C LEU A 444 15.40 -2.42 -4.65
N VAL A 445 16.73 -2.39 -4.75
CA VAL A 445 17.63 -3.23 -3.97
C VAL A 445 18.17 -2.41 -2.81
N VAL A 446 17.56 -2.59 -1.64
CA VAL A 446 17.95 -1.93 -0.40
C VAL A 446 18.87 -2.89 0.36
N GLU A 447 20.10 -2.49 0.67
CA GLU A 447 21.08 -3.37 1.32
C GLU A 447 22.01 -2.63 2.28
N ARG A 448 22.73 -3.39 3.12
CA ARG A 448 23.75 -2.85 4.02
C ARG A 448 24.91 -2.24 3.22
N ALA A 449 25.38 -1.05 3.63
CA ALA A 449 26.34 -0.23 2.88
C ALA A 449 27.70 -0.89 2.54
N ASP A 450 28.12 -1.93 3.27
CA ASP A 450 29.37 -2.64 3.00
C ASP A 450 29.28 -3.64 1.84
N LEU A 451 28.06 -4.09 1.48
CA LEU A 451 27.85 -5.17 0.52
C LEU A 451 28.10 -4.76 -0.95
N PRO A 452 27.68 -3.56 -1.44
CA PRO A 452 28.03 -3.13 -2.79
C PRO A 452 29.55 -2.99 -2.96
N SER A 453 30.23 -2.43 -1.95
CA SER A 453 31.69 -2.25 -1.95
C SER A 453 32.44 -3.59 -2.01
N LYS A 454 32.02 -4.59 -1.22
CA LYS A 454 32.52 -5.98 -1.32
C LYS A 454 32.31 -6.59 -2.71
N ARG A 455 31.24 -6.20 -3.39
CA ARG A 455 30.84 -6.63 -4.73
C ARG A 455 31.52 -5.84 -5.87
N GLY A 456 32.35 -4.85 -5.55
CA GLY A 456 33.03 -3.96 -6.51
C GLY A 456 32.13 -2.88 -7.13
N VAL A 457 30.92 -2.69 -6.60
CA VAL A 457 29.87 -1.82 -7.14
C VAL A 457 29.61 -0.64 -6.20
N ARG A 458 29.50 0.58 -6.74
CA ARG A 458 29.05 1.75 -5.98
C ARG A 458 27.52 1.77 -5.88
N PRO A 459 26.93 1.97 -4.70
CA PRO A 459 25.48 2.14 -4.58
C PRO A 459 25.00 3.42 -5.28
N LEU A 460 23.69 3.51 -5.52
CA LEU A 460 23.05 4.68 -6.12
C LEU A 460 22.93 5.82 -5.09
N ALA A 461 22.40 5.49 -3.91
CA ALA A 461 22.15 6.45 -2.83
C ALA A 461 22.13 5.78 -1.45
N THR A 462 22.50 6.52 -0.40
CA THR A 462 22.28 6.17 1.01
C THR A 462 20.89 6.62 1.47
N LEU A 463 20.18 5.79 2.22
CA LEU A 463 18.98 6.20 2.95
C LEU A 463 19.41 6.87 4.27
N VAL A 464 19.25 8.19 4.34
CA VAL A 464 19.70 9.00 5.48
C VAL A 464 18.69 8.97 6.62
N ALA A 465 17.41 9.04 6.27
CA ALA A 465 16.29 8.94 7.20
C ALA A 465 15.03 8.45 6.47
N SER A 466 14.17 7.74 7.19
CA SER A 466 12.79 7.48 6.78
C SER A 466 11.81 7.66 7.94
N ARG A 467 10.52 7.68 7.62
CA ARG A 467 9.40 7.68 8.56
C ARG A 467 8.24 6.87 7.99
N ILE A 468 7.55 6.14 8.86
CA ILE A 468 6.20 5.61 8.64
C ILE A 468 5.33 6.24 9.72
N VAL A 469 4.23 6.90 9.33
CA VAL A 469 3.35 7.62 10.25
C VAL A 469 1.89 7.37 9.87
N ASN A 470 0.99 7.41 10.85
CA ASN A 470 -0.44 7.55 10.60
C ASN A 470 -0.94 8.80 11.32
N SER A 471 -1.64 9.70 10.63
CA SER A 471 -2.23 10.90 11.26
C SER A 471 -3.54 10.63 12.01
N ALA A 472 -4.16 9.46 11.83
CA ALA A 472 -5.46 9.09 12.40
C ALA A 472 -6.58 10.13 12.15
N PHE A 473 -6.45 10.91 11.06
CA PHE A 473 -7.22 12.13 10.85
C PHE A 473 -8.45 11.94 9.95
N HIS A 474 -8.27 11.29 8.80
CA HIS A 474 -9.34 11.06 7.83
C HIS A 474 -9.04 9.91 6.86
N GLY A 475 -10.09 9.34 6.27
CA GLY A 475 -9.95 8.33 5.21
C GLY A 475 -9.32 8.87 3.92
N THR A 476 -9.52 10.15 3.61
CA THR A 476 -9.11 10.77 2.32
C THR A 476 -8.57 12.20 2.41
N ARG A 477 -8.57 12.83 3.60
CA ARG A 477 -8.00 14.17 3.84
C ARG A 477 -6.69 14.02 4.60
N LEU A 478 -5.83 15.02 4.50
CA LEU A 478 -4.52 15.02 5.14
C LEU A 478 -4.45 16.02 6.29
N ASP A 479 -3.82 15.62 7.40
CA ASP A 479 -3.46 16.54 8.48
C ASP A 479 -2.17 17.26 8.12
N VAL A 480 -2.34 18.42 7.48
CA VAL A 480 -1.26 19.29 7.01
C VAL A 480 -0.24 19.61 8.12
N ARG A 481 -0.70 19.86 9.35
CA ARG A 481 0.18 20.28 10.46
C ARG A 481 0.99 19.11 11.02
N HIS A 482 0.35 17.95 11.21
CA HIS A 482 1.05 16.76 11.67
C HIS A 482 2.10 16.31 10.64
N ILE A 483 1.75 16.28 9.35
CA ILE A 483 2.69 15.94 8.27
C ILE A 483 3.89 16.90 8.25
N ALA A 484 3.65 18.21 8.43
CA ALA A 484 4.70 19.20 8.48
C ALA A 484 5.67 19.01 9.66
N SER A 485 5.14 18.71 10.86
CA SER A 485 5.96 18.36 12.03
C SER A 485 6.82 17.11 11.77
N VAL A 486 6.24 16.07 11.17
CA VAL A 486 6.96 14.83 10.84
C VAL A 486 8.10 15.08 9.84
N MET A 487 7.88 15.91 8.82
CA MET A 487 8.94 16.27 7.88
C MET A 487 10.04 17.08 8.57
N LYS A 488 9.67 18.04 9.42
CA LYS A 488 10.63 18.84 10.21
C LYS A 488 11.53 17.96 11.07
N ASP A 489 10.94 17.03 11.82
CA ASP A 489 11.69 16.11 12.68
C ASP A 489 12.59 15.17 11.87
N MET A 490 12.09 14.63 10.74
CA MET A 490 12.90 13.80 9.84
C MET A 490 14.09 14.58 9.23
N VAL A 491 13.88 15.84 8.83
CA VAL A 491 14.94 16.72 8.29
C VAL A 491 15.94 17.09 9.39
N ALA A 492 15.48 17.38 10.61
CA ALA A 492 16.35 17.63 11.74
C ALA A 492 17.23 16.40 12.07
N ASP A 493 16.67 15.19 12.02
CA ASP A 493 17.41 13.94 12.21
C ASP A 493 18.44 13.71 11.11
N ALA A 494 18.04 13.86 9.84
CA ALA A 494 18.95 13.75 8.71
C ALA A 494 20.09 14.78 8.78
N CYS A 495 19.82 16.01 9.21
CA CYS A 495 20.84 17.03 9.41
C CYS A 495 21.84 16.67 10.51
N ARG A 496 21.40 16.03 11.62
CA ARG A 496 22.31 15.53 12.66
C ARG A 496 23.18 14.38 12.15
N THR A 497 22.60 13.43 11.41
CA THR A 497 23.33 12.32 10.79
C THR A 497 24.38 12.78 9.78
N GLU A 498 23.99 13.66 8.84
CA GLU A 498 24.86 14.20 7.79
C GLU A 498 25.80 15.33 8.26
N ARG A 499 25.70 15.76 9.52
CA ARG A 499 26.44 16.89 10.11
C ARG A 499 26.30 18.17 9.27
N THR A 500 25.06 18.47 8.89
CA THR A 500 24.71 19.62 8.04
C THR A 500 23.57 20.43 8.67
N THR A 501 23.07 21.45 7.97
CA THR A 501 21.93 22.27 8.41
C THR A 501 20.79 22.20 7.38
N PRO A 502 19.53 22.49 7.76
CA PRO A 502 18.43 22.55 6.81
C PRO A 502 18.71 23.52 5.65
N ASP A 503 19.32 24.68 5.90
CA ASP A 503 19.72 25.63 4.83
C ASP A 503 20.72 25.02 3.83
N ALA A 504 21.77 24.35 4.34
CA ALA A 504 22.79 23.74 3.49
C ALA A 504 22.25 22.51 2.72
N MET A 505 21.37 21.73 3.35
CA MET A 505 20.66 20.63 2.70
C MET A 505 19.75 21.14 1.58
N ALA A 506 18.91 22.14 1.86
CA ALA A 506 17.94 22.70 0.92
C ALA A 506 18.57 23.16 -0.40
N ARG A 507 19.75 23.79 -0.35
CA ARG A 507 20.52 24.26 -1.53
C ARG A 507 21.03 23.16 -2.45
N SER A 508 20.98 21.91 -2.01
CA SER A 508 21.41 20.73 -2.78
C SER A 508 20.35 19.62 -2.80
N ALA A 509 19.09 19.97 -2.47
CA ALA A 509 17.98 19.05 -2.40
C ALA A 509 16.97 19.29 -3.54
N PHE A 510 16.36 18.20 -4.01
CA PHE A 510 15.07 18.26 -4.68
C PHE A 510 14.02 17.50 -3.86
N PHE A 511 12.76 17.84 -4.08
CA PHE A 511 11.62 17.21 -3.43
C PHE A 511 10.78 16.47 -4.47
N MET A 512 10.68 15.15 -4.33
CA MET A 512 9.84 14.29 -5.16
C MET A 512 8.43 14.22 -4.55
N SER A 513 7.55 15.06 -5.10
CA SER A 513 6.19 15.29 -4.68
C SER A 513 5.31 14.03 -4.75
N HIS A 514 4.38 13.92 -3.81
CA HIS A 514 3.28 12.97 -3.93
C HIS A 514 2.12 13.54 -4.76
N GLU A 515 1.86 14.85 -4.71
CA GLU A 515 0.70 15.58 -5.27
C GLU A 515 0.04 14.91 -6.48
N THR A 516 -1.25 14.64 -6.31
CA THR A 516 -2.11 13.87 -7.22
C THR A 516 -3.05 14.76 -8.03
N TYR A 517 -2.79 16.07 -8.05
CA TYR A 517 -3.60 17.10 -8.73
C TYR A 517 -5.08 17.09 -8.31
N THR A 518 -5.31 16.70 -7.06
CA THR A 518 -6.59 16.80 -6.34
C THR A 518 -6.84 18.23 -5.83
N PRO A 519 -8.09 18.60 -5.48
CA PRO A 519 -8.42 19.97 -5.06
C PRO A 519 -7.55 20.50 -3.90
N ALA A 520 -7.15 21.77 -3.98
CA ALA A 520 -6.10 22.37 -3.16
C ALA A 520 -6.28 22.21 -1.64
N ARG A 521 -7.46 22.55 -1.14
CA ARG A 521 -7.70 22.73 0.30
C ARG A 521 -7.69 21.38 1.06
N GLY A 522 -6.64 21.16 1.85
CA GLY A 522 -6.46 19.93 2.63
C GLY A 522 -6.03 18.70 1.81
N GLY A 523 -5.59 18.92 0.57
CA GLY A 523 -4.97 17.92 -0.29
C GLY A 523 -3.45 17.86 -0.13
N SER A 524 -2.80 17.03 -0.95
CA SER A 524 -1.36 16.76 -0.84
C SER A 524 -0.48 17.98 -1.13
N ALA A 525 -0.80 18.78 -2.15
CA ALA A 525 -0.07 20.03 -2.41
C ALA A 525 0.05 20.94 -1.17
N ALA A 526 -1.05 21.18 -0.44
CA ALA A 526 -1.03 22.01 0.77
C ALA A 526 -0.18 21.38 1.88
N ALA A 527 -0.28 20.06 2.08
CA ALA A 527 0.55 19.32 3.03
C ALA A 527 2.04 19.42 2.69
N GLU A 528 2.41 19.29 1.41
CA GLU A 528 3.79 19.35 0.92
C GLU A 528 4.39 20.75 1.04
N ILE A 529 3.62 21.79 0.66
CA ILE A 529 4.02 23.20 0.76
C ILE A 529 4.31 23.58 2.21
N GLU A 530 3.40 23.25 3.13
CA GLU A 530 3.60 23.54 4.57
C GLU A 530 4.78 22.74 5.12
N SER A 531 4.90 21.46 4.77
CA SER A 531 5.99 20.61 5.26
C SER A 531 7.38 21.10 4.84
N LEU A 532 7.53 21.57 3.59
CA LEU A 532 8.79 22.14 3.12
C LEU A 532 9.11 23.45 3.86
N ARG A 533 8.12 24.30 4.11
CA ARG A 533 8.28 25.56 4.86
C ARG A 533 8.63 25.32 6.33
N GLU A 534 7.96 24.39 7.00
CA GLU A 534 8.18 24.09 8.41
C GLU A 534 9.53 23.37 8.63
N ALA A 535 9.95 22.50 7.70
CA ALA A 535 11.21 21.77 7.80
C ALA A 535 12.46 22.58 7.40
N PHE A 536 12.35 23.48 6.42
CA PHE A 536 13.49 24.22 5.85
C PHE A 536 13.40 25.75 6.01
N GLY A 537 12.31 26.27 6.57
CA GLY A 537 12.11 27.70 6.78
C GLY A 537 12.21 28.51 5.48
N PRO A 538 12.80 29.72 5.53
CA PRO A 538 13.05 30.53 4.34
C PRO A 538 13.97 29.88 3.28
N SER A 539 14.64 28.78 3.60
CA SER A 539 15.52 28.08 2.66
C SER A 539 14.79 27.06 1.80
N SER A 540 13.52 26.77 2.11
CA SER A 540 12.61 25.93 1.30
C SER A 540 12.55 26.35 -0.18
N ARG A 541 12.64 27.66 -0.49
CA ARG A 541 12.74 28.19 -1.87
C ARG A 541 13.91 27.68 -2.70
N PHE A 542 14.95 27.12 -2.09
CA PHE A 542 16.09 26.54 -2.82
C PHE A 542 15.85 25.08 -3.21
N ILE A 543 14.85 24.42 -2.61
CA ILE A 543 14.49 23.03 -2.92
C ILE A 543 13.72 23.00 -4.23
N THR A 544 14.20 22.19 -5.17
CA THR A 544 13.53 22.02 -6.46
C THR A 544 12.43 20.98 -6.35
N ILE A 545 11.17 21.37 -6.49
CA ILE A 545 10.01 20.46 -6.44
C ILE A 545 9.81 19.80 -7.80
N ALA A 546 9.56 18.49 -7.82
CA ALA A 546 9.33 17.69 -9.02
C ALA A 546 8.22 16.65 -8.81
N ASN A 547 7.54 16.25 -9.90
CA ASN A 547 6.41 15.31 -9.86
C ASN A 547 6.33 14.52 -11.17
N THR A 548 6.15 13.19 -11.10
CA THR A 548 6.04 12.31 -12.28
C THR A 548 4.60 11.93 -12.64
N LYS A 549 3.65 12.04 -11.70
CA LYS A 549 2.24 11.65 -11.91
C LYS A 549 1.53 12.46 -13.00
N GLY A 550 2.06 13.63 -13.33
CA GLY A 550 1.61 14.44 -14.46
C GLY A 550 1.93 13.82 -15.82
N PHE A 551 2.82 12.82 -15.89
CA PHE A 551 3.17 12.11 -17.13
C PHE A 551 2.68 10.66 -17.12
N THR A 552 2.65 10.00 -15.96
CA THR A 552 2.28 8.58 -15.82
C THR A 552 0.83 8.34 -15.39
N GLY A 553 0.11 9.38 -14.97
CA GLY A 553 -1.02 9.18 -14.05
C GLY A 553 -0.53 8.69 -12.69
N HIS A 554 -1.45 8.38 -11.79
CA HIS A 554 -1.14 7.87 -10.46
C HIS A 554 -1.13 6.33 -10.44
N ALA A 555 0.06 5.74 -10.33
CA ALA A 555 0.29 4.29 -10.25
C ALA A 555 -0.03 3.63 -8.88
N MET A 556 -0.99 4.18 -8.13
CA MET A 556 -1.44 3.67 -6.83
C MET A 556 -0.27 3.38 -5.85
N GLY A 557 -0.10 2.15 -5.37
CA GLY A 557 0.96 1.75 -4.42
C GLY A 557 2.33 1.52 -5.06
N ALA A 558 2.42 1.46 -6.39
CA ALA A 558 3.67 1.41 -7.14
C ALA A 558 4.34 2.80 -7.16
N GLY A 559 5.29 3.01 -6.26
CA GLY A 559 6.04 4.25 -6.12
C GLY A 559 7.08 4.43 -7.21
N ILE A 560 6.64 4.68 -8.46
CA ILE A 560 7.53 5.08 -9.57
C ILE A 560 8.44 6.23 -9.13
N GLU A 561 7.89 7.19 -8.37
CA GLU A 561 8.62 8.30 -7.76
C GLU A 561 9.83 7.90 -6.92
N ASP A 562 9.77 6.78 -6.18
CA ASP A 562 10.85 6.33 -5.31
C ASP A 562 12.04 5.82 -6.16
N GLY A 563 11.74 5.07 -7.23
CA GLY A 563 12.74 4.69 -8.23
C GLY A 563 13.29 5.89 -9.01
N VAL A 564 12.42 6.79 -9.46
CA VAL A 564 12.83 8.01 -10.16
C VAL A 564 13.65 8.92 -9.25
N ALA A 565 13.34 9.08 -7.96
CA ALA A 565 14.13 9.91 -7.06
C ALA A 565 15.58 9.39 -6.90
N VAL A 566 15.76 8.08 -6.69
CA VAL A 566 17.10 7.49 -6.60
C VAL A 566 17.87 7.64 -7.92
N LYS A 567 17.20 7.49 -9.07
CA LYS A 567 17.82 7.69 -10.38
C LYS A 567 18.08 9.18 -10.70
N SER A 568 17.22 10.10 -10.30
CA SER A 568 17.42 11.55 -10.43
C SER A 568 18.67 12.00 -9.68
N LEU A 569 18.95 11.42 -8.51
CA LEU A 569 20.25 11.58 -7.83
C LEU A 569 21.40 11.03 -8.68
N GLN A 570 21.28 9.80 -9.21
CA GLN A 570 22.33 9.17 -10.03
C GLN A 570 22.73 10.04 -11.23
N TYR A 571 21.79 10.66 -11.96
CA TYR A 571 22.13 11.46 -13.15
C TYR A 571 22.28 12.97 -12.86
N GLY A 572 21.77 13.45 -11.72
CA GLY A 572 21.67 14.89 -11.45
C GLY A 572 20.62 15.59 -12.33
N ILE A 573 19.57 14.87 -12.73
CA ILE A 573 18.50 15.34 -13.60
C ILE A 573 17.18 15.17 -12.85
N VAL A 574 16.36 16.22 -12.82
CA VAL A 574 15.09 16.22 -12.10
C VAL A 574 13.96 16.56 -13.09
N PRO A 575 12.89 15.72 -13.18
CA PRO A 575 11.86 15.89 -14.20
C PRO A 575 11.07 17.20 -14.03
N PRO A 576 10.53 17.77 -15.12
CA PRO A 576 9.70 18.98 -15.07
C PRO A 576 8.34 18.72 -14.39
N LEU A 577 7.62 19.79 -14.03
CA LEU A 577 6.18 19.67 -13.75
C LEU A 577 5.37 19.66 -15.07
N ALA A 578 4.50 18.66 -15.21
CA ALA A 578 3.59 18.56 -16.35
C ALA A 578 2.63 19.77 -16.40
N ASN A 579 2.43 20.33 -17.59
CA ASN A 579 1.31 21.22 -17.97
C ASN A 579 1.02 22.47 -17.11
N LEU A 580 1.94 22.82 -16.20
CA LEU A 580 1.86 24.00 -15.37
C LEU A 580 1.78 25.28 -16.23
N ARG A 581 0.71 26.05 -16.03
CA ARG A 581 0.45 27.38 -16.64
C ARG A 581 0.02 28.41 -15.60
N GLU A 582 -0.75 28.00 -14.60
CA GLU A 582 -1.22 28.84 -13.51
C GLU A 582 -0.77 28.22 -12.18
N PRO A 583 0.41 28.58 -11.65
CA PRO A 583 0.87 28.07 -10.38
C PRO A 583 -0.13 28.37 -9.25
N ASP A 584 -0.30 27.41 -8.34
CA ASP A 584 -1.06 27.64 -7.11
C ASP A 584 -0.47 28.83 -6.32
N PRO A 585 -1.26 29.86 -5.96
CA PRO A 585 -0.80 30.96 -5.12
C PRO A 585 -0.15 30.54 -3.80
N GLU A 586 -0.54 29.40 -3.21
CA GLU A 586 0.03 28.88 -1.96
C GLU A 586 1.51 28.51 -2.10
N LEU A 587 2.03 28.27 -3.31
CA LEU A 587 3.44 27.95 -3.56
C LEU A 587 4.39 29.11 -3.22
N GLY A 588 3.96 30.36 -3.39
CA GLY A 588 4.78 31.55 -3.11
C GLY A 588 6.10 31.56 -3.90
N ASP A 589 7.23 31.49 -3.18
CA ASP A 589 8.60 31.51 -3.72
C ASP A 589 9.24 30.12 -3.86
N LEU A 590 8.49 29.02 -3.68
CA LEU A 590 9.00 27.65 -3.85
C LEU A 590 9.44 27.37 -5.30
N HIS A 591 10.62 26.77 -5.46
CA HIS A 591 11.20 26.52 -6.78
C HIS A 591 10.64 25.24 -7.41
N LEU A 592 10.00 25.38 -8.58
CA LEU A 592 9.41 24.27 -9.33
C LEU A 592 10.34 23.83 -10.46
N SER A 593 10.50 22.53 -10.64
CA SER A 593 11.31 21.97 -11.73
C SER A 593 10.71 22.27 -13.10
N THR A 594 11.56 22.79 -13.98
CA THR A 594 11.30 22.96 -15.41
C THR A 594 12.02 21.92 -16.28
N GLY A 595 12.60 20.88 -15.66
CA GLY A 595 13.52 19.93 -16.31
C GLY A 595 14.97 20.33 -16.03
N VAL A 596 15.39 20.18 -14.78
CA VAL A 596 16.64 20.80 -14.28
C VAL A 596 17.77 19.78 -14.22
N ILE A 597 18.89 20.09 -14.88
CA ILE A 597 20.18 19.45 -14.60
C ILE A 597 20.85 20.23 -13.46
N GLY A 598 21.22 19.55 -12.38
CA GLY A 598 21.77 20.18 -11.17
C GLY A 598 22.62 19.24 -10.33
N ASP A 599 23.46 19.79 -9.46
CA ASP A 599 24.28 18.99 -8.55
C ASP A 599 23.51 18.61 -7.28
N PHE A 600 22.41 17.88 -7.46
CA PHE A 600 21.57 17.40 -6.38
C PHE A 600 22.32 16.36 -5.54
N ARG A 601 22.43 16.63 -4.24
CA ARG A 601 23.01 15.73 -3.23
C ARG A 601 21.94 14.96 -2.48
N TYR A 602 20.77 15.56 -2.27
CA TYR A 602 19.67 14.96 -1.52
C TYR A 602 18.37 14.89 -2.31
N ALA A 603 17.59 13.82 -2.09
CA ALA A 603 16.21 13.72 -2.54
C ALA A 603 15.32 13.55 -1.31
N VAL A 604 14.37 14.46 -1.12
CA VAL A 604 13.34 14.36 -0.09
C VAL A 604 12.07 13.83 -0.74
N ARG A 605 11.46 12.81 -0.15
CA ARG A 605 10.26 12.14 -0.67
C ARG A 605 9.22 12.08 0.43
N LEU A 606 8.00 12.50 0.10
CA LEU A 606 6.79 12.25 0.87
C LEU A 606 5.87 11.38 0.00
N ALA A 607 5.16 10.43 0.62
CA ALA A 607 4.08 9.68 0.02
C ALA A 607 2.89 9.59 1.00
N ALA A 608 1.67 9.81 0.51
CA ALA A 608 0.46 9.83 1.31
C ALA A 608 -0.61 8.92 0.72
N GLY A 609 -1.08 7.94 1.50
CA GLY A 609 -2.14 7.02 1.14
C GLY A 609 -3.47 7.35 1.84
N PHE A 610 -4.55 6.75 1.34
CA PHE A 610 -5.84 6.75 2.04
C PHE A 610 -5.72 6.10 3.43
N GLY A 611 -6.62 6.49 4.34
CA GLY A 611 -6.58 6.11 5.75
C GLY A 611 -5.51 6.84 6.57
N SER A 612 -5.09 8.04 6.13
CA SER A 612 -4.03 8.83 6.76
C SER A 612 -2.67 8.12 6.87
N GLN A 613 -2.40 7.15 6.00
CA GLN A 613 -1.14 6.41 5.97
C GLN A 613 -0.05 7.22 5.25
N LEU A 614 1.07 7.44 5.91
CA LEU A 614 2.14 8.33 5.43
C LEU A 614 3.48 7.61 5.48
N ALA A 615 4.30 7.83 4.46
CA ALA A 615 5.70 7.43 4.47
C ALA A 615 6.57 8.53 3.88
N LEU A 616 7.73 8.77 4.49
CA LEU A 616 8.68 9.78 4.04
C LEU A 616 10.10 9.19 4.01
N SER A 617 10.95 9.69 3.11
CA SER A 617 12.36 9.31 3.06
C SER A 617 13.26 10.47 2.60
N ILE A 618 14.53 10.43 3.02
CA ILE A 618 15.60 11.31 2.57
C ILE A 618 16.75 10.44 2.08
N TRP A 619 17.11 10.60 0.80
CA TRP A 619 18.21 9.90 0.16
C TRP A 619 19.39 10.84 -0.10
N ARG A 620 20.62 10.34 0.03
CA ARG A 620 21.88 11.01 -0.32
C ARG A 620 22.53 10.33 -1.52
N ARG A 621 22.92 11.08 -2.55
CA ARG A 621 23.60 10.57 -3.76
C ARG A 621 24.96 9.93 -3.45
N GLU A 622 25.20 8.73 -3.98
CA GLU A 622 26.49 8.02 -3.93
C GLU A 622 27.14 7.87 -5.33
N ALA A 623 26.36 7.45 -6.34
CA ALA A 623 26.82 7.35 -7.72
C ALA A 623 26.52 8.62 -8.54
N LYS A 624 27.33 8.85 -9.59
CA LYS A 624 27.03 9.82 -10.65
C LYS A 624 27.23 9.18 -12.02
N GLY A 625 26.18 9.10 -12.84
CA GLY A 625 26.17 8.41 -14.12
C GLY A 625 26.28 6.87 -14.00
N ASP A 626 26.62 6.22 -15.11
CA ASP A 626 26.56 4.75 -15.27
C ASP A 626 27.79 3.99 -14.78
N ASP A 627 28.93 4.68 -14.58
CA ASP A 627 30.18 4.04 -14.18
C ASP A 627 30.16 3.69 -12.68
N ARG A 628 29.51 2.57 -12.37
CA ARG A 628 29.30 2.08 -10.99
C ARG A 628 30.17 0.89 -10.61
N ILE A 629 30.90 0.26 -11.54
CA ILE A 629 31.91 -0.76 -11.19
C ILE A 629 33.22 -0.06 -10.81
N GLY A 630 33.25 0.47 -9.58
CA GLY A 630 34.40 1.23 -9.06
C GLY A 630 35.65 0.38 -8.83
N ASP A 631 35.51 -0.94 -8.63
CA ASP A 631 36.64 -1.86 -8.52
C ASP A 631 36.36 -3.20 -9.23
N ARG A 632 36.94 -3.35 -10.42
CA ARG A 632 36.87 -4.59 -11.22
C ARG A 632 37.61 -5.76 -10.57
N THR A 633 38.61 -5.51 -9.74
CA THR A 633 39.36 -6.55 -9.02
C THR A 633 38.51 -7.13 -7.90
N ALA A 634 37.85 -6.27 -7.11
CA ALA A 634 36.85 -6.68 -6.14
C ALA A 634 35.67 -7.39 -6.82
N ARG A 635 35.18 -6.88 -7.97
CA ARG A 635 34.13 -7.54 -8.75
C ARG A 635 34.50 -8.97 -9.16
N ALA A 636 35.67 -9.16 -9.78
CA ALA A 636 36.15 -10.49 -10.17
C ALA A 636 36.34 -11.42 -8.95
N ALA A 637 36.93 -10.92 -7.86
CA ALA A 637 37.11 -11.70 -6.64
C ALA A 637 35.77 -12.14 -6.04
N TRP A 638 34.80 -11.24 -5.96
CA TRP A 638 33.45 -11.52 -5.47
C TRP A 638 32.69 -12.51 -6.35
N LEU A 639 32.76 -12.38 -7.68
CA LEU A 639 32.10 -13.31 -8.60
C LEU A 639 32.66 -14.73 -8.50
N ARG A 640 33.98 -14.88 -8.34
CA ARG A 640 34.63 -16.18 -8.11
C ARG A 640 34.20 -16.82 -6.79
N ASP A 641 34.06 -16.01 -5.74
CA ASP A 641 33.60 -16.45 -4.41
C ASP A 641 32.14 -16.94 -4.45
N VAL A 642 31.20 -16.14 -4.97
CA VAL A 642 29.77 -16.51 -4.99
C VAL A 642 29.44 -17.65 -5.96
N LEU A 643 30.34 -17.97 -6.90
CA LEU A 643 30.20 -19.04 -7.89
C LEU A 643 30.98 -20.31 -7.52
N ASP A 644 31.89 -20.25 -6.54
CA ASP A 644 32.89 -21.29 -6.22
C ASP A 644 33.68 -21.74 -7.46
N ALA A 645 34.26 -20.77 -8.19
CA ALA A 645 34.95 -21.02 -9.47
C ALA A 645 36.24 -20.19 -9.62
N PRO A 646 37.26 -20.71 -10.35
CA PRO A 646 38.53 -20.00 -10.54
C PRO A 646 38.44 -18.78 -11.47
N ALA A 647 37.38 -18.67 -12.25
CA ALA A 647 37.06 -17.52 -13.09
C ALA A 647 35.56 -17.47 -13.43
N ALA A 648 35.03 -16.27 -13.64
CA ALA A 648 33.62 -16.02 -13.91
C ALA A 648 33.39 -15.28 -15.25
N GLU A 649 32.33 -15.64 -15.96
CA GLU A 649 31.81 -14.91 -17.12
C GLU A 649 30.41 -14.37 -16.80
N GLU A 650 30.26 -13.06 -16.86
CA GLU A 650 28.99 -12.37 -16.74
C GLU A 650 28.35 -12.15 -18.10
N PHE A 651 27.03 -12.32 -18.18
CA PHE A 651 26.26 -12.09 -19.40
C PHE A 651 24.84 -11.66 -19.06
N VAL A 652 24.17 -11.00 -20.00
CA VAL A 652 22.73 -10.71 -19.90
C VAL A 652 22.00 -11.67 -20.83
N GLU A 653 21.01 -12.38 -20.29
CA GLU A 653 20.15 -13.30 -21.04
C GLU A 653 18.74 -13.17 -20.48
N HIS A 654 17.73 -13.04 -21.35
CA HIS A 654 16.35 -12.76 -20.96
C HIS A 654 16.25 -11.62 -19.94
N ARG A 655 16.74 -10.42 -20.29
CA ARG A 655 16.75 -9.19 -19.44
C ARG A 655 17.38 -9.34 -18.03
N THR A 656 17.94 -10.50 -17.66
CA THR A 656 18.52 -10.79 -16.35
C THR A 656 20.05 -10.85 -16.43
N LEU A 657 20.73 -10.27 -15.44
CA LEU A 657 22.16 -10.47 -15.26
C LEU A 657 22.42 -11.89 -14.75
N ARG A 658 23.29 -12.64 -15.42
CA ARG A 658 23.65 -14.02 -15.10
C ARG A 658 25.17 -14.18 -15.04
N VAL A 659 25.63 -15.17 -14.29
CA VAL A 659 27.05 -15.54 -14.23
C VAL A 659 27.24 -17.05 -14.36
N ARG A 660 28.31 -17.47 -15.04
CA ARG A 660 28.74 -18.87 -15.18
C ARG A 660 30.24 -19.02 -15.03
N ALA A 661 30.70 -20.25 -14.79
CA ALA A 661 32.13 -20.55 -14.69
C ALA A 661 32.81 -20.46 -16.05
N ALA A 662 34.03 -19.91 -16.07
CA ALA A 662 34.80 -19.63 -17.29
C ALA A 662 36.27 -20.05 -17.16
N SER A 663 37.04 -19.93 -18.24
CA SER A 663 38.50 -20.12 -18.22
C SER A 663 39.29 -18.87 -17.80
N SER A 664 38.66 -17.70 -17.83
CA SER A 664 39.24 -16.39 -17.54
C SER A 664 38.14 -15.39 -17.21
N ASP A 665 38.38 -14.48 -16.27
CA ASP A 665 37.38 -13.51 -15.84
C ASP A 665 36.93 -12.61 -17.00
N THR A 666 35.65 -12.71 -17.36
CA THR A 666 35.00 -11.98 -18.43
C THR A 666 33.87 -11.18 -17.81
N LEU A 667 34.24 -10.00 -17.30
CA LEU A 667 33.32 -9.12 -16.57
C LEU A 667 32.44 -8.32 -17.54
N LEU A 668 31.16 -8.20 -17.21
CA LEU A 668 30.23 -7.35 -17.93
C LEU A 668 30.30 -5.95 -17.33
N ASP A 669 30.25 -4.93 -18.18
CA ASP A 669 29.97 -3.57 -17.71
C ASP A 669 28.50 -3.51 -17.28
N ILE A 670 28.27 -3.64 -15.98
CA ILE A 670 26.96 -3.46 -15.32
C ILE A 670 26.63 -1.97 -15.32
N ARG A 671 26.41 -1.46 -16.52
CA ARG A 671 25.75 -0.19 -16.76
C ARG A 671 24.25 -0.44 -16.55
N PRO A 672 23.50 0.51 -15.99
CA PRO A 672 22.08 0.62 -16.31
C PRO A 672 21.92 0.60 -17.84
N ASP A 673 20.76 0.18 -18.35
CA ASP A 673 20.48 0.34 -19.78
C ASP A 673 20.66 1.82 -20.18
N PRO A 674 21.26 2.08 -21.35
CA PRO A 674 21.98 3.33 -21.61
C PRO A 674 21.07 4.56 -21.57
N THR A 675 21.03 5.21 -20.41
CA THR A 675 20.49 6.55 -20.23
C THR A 675 21.60 7.54 -20.58
N PRO A 676 21.34 8.56 -21.43
CA PRO A 676 22.27 8.85 -22.51
C PRO A 676 23.58 9.52 -22.08
N ALA A 677 24.68 9.11 -22.72
CA ALA A 677 25.92 9.89 -22.86
C ALA A 677 25.74 11.18 -23.72
N ALA A 678 24.54 11.74 -23.75
CA ALA A 678 24.10 12.78 -24.67
C ALA A 678 22.96 13.67 -24.16
N LEU A 679 22.49 13.51 -22.90
CA LEU A 679 21.55 14.49 -22.33
C LEU A 679 22.30 15.76 -21.93
N THR A 680 21.98 16.85 -22.60
CA THR A 680 22.51 18.19 -22.36
C THR A 680 21.39 19.13 -21.92
N ASP A 681 21.72 20.32 -21.43
CA ASP A 681 20.71 21.34 -21.07
C ASP A 681 19.72 21.63 -22.22
N ARG A 682 20.13 21.40 -23.47
CA ARG A 682 19.30 21.60 -24.67
C ARG A 682 18.15 20.60 -24.81
N ASP A 683 18.29 19.41 -24.24
CA ASP A 683 17.29 18.34 -24.31
C ASP A 683 16.13 18.56 -23.32
N PHE A 684 16.24 19.56 -22.44
CA PHE A 684 15.23 19.97 -21.46
C PHE A 684 14.67 21.38 -21.72
N VAL A 685 15.05 22.03 -22.83
CA VAL A 685 14.48 23.33 -23.20
C VAL A 685 13.05 23.10 -23.71
N ARG A 686 12.05 23.54 -22.92
CA ARG A 686 10.66 23.70 -23.38
C ARG A 686 10.66 24.50 -24.68
N PRO A 687 10.04 24.01 -25.78
CA PRO A 687 9.70 24.87 -26.90
C PRO A 687 8.80 26.01 -26.40
N ASP A 688 9.11 27.26 -26.76
CA ASP A 688 8.25 28.40 -26.43
C ASP A 688 6.83 28.14 -26.98
N THR A 689 5.85 28.03 -26.09
CA THR A 689 4.44 27.81 -26.46
C THR A 689 3.77 29.06 -27.03
N ALA A 690 4.52 30.15 -27.20
CA ALA A 690 4.12 31.29 -27.99
C ALA A 690 4.30 30.97 -29.50
N THR A 691 3.19 30.78 -30.21
CA THR A 691 3.06 30.58 -31.68
C THR A 691 3.17 29.15 -32.24
N ALA A 692 2.49 28.18 -31.61
CA ALA A 692 1.93 27.07 -32.40
C ALA A 692 0.75 27.61 -33.27
N PRO A 693 0.76 27.44 -34.60
CA PRO A 693 -0.39 27.81 -35.43
C PRO A 693 -1.57 26.88 -35.13
N PRO A 694 -2.84 27.35 -35.28
CA PRO A 694 -4.00 26.52 -35.00
C PRO A 694 -4.01 25.29 -35.91
N VAL A 695 -3.94 24.10 -35.32
CA VAL A 695 -4.10 22.84 -36.03
C VAL A 695 -5.55 22.78 -36.52
N ALA A 696 -5.73 22.92 -37.83
CA ALA A 696 -7.05 22.83 -38.45
C ALA A 696 -7.66 21.45 -38.17
N PRO A 697 -8.98 21.35 -37.92
CA PRO A 697 -9.62 20.08 -37.64
C PRO A 697 -9.47 19.14 -38.84
N VAL A 698 -8.74 18.04 -38.64
CA VAL A 698 -8.61 16.98 -39.64
C VAL A 698 -9.96 16.28 -39.73
N ALA A 699 -10.69 16.54 -40.81
CA ALA A 699 -11.92 15.81 -41.12
C ALA A 699 -11.61 14.31 -41.23
N PRO A 700 -12.49 13.42 -40.73
CA PRO A 700 -12.22 11.99 -40.70
C PRO A 700 -12.05 11.46 -42.14
N ALA A 701 -10.90 10.83 -42.41
CA ALA A 701 -10.69 10.12 -43.65
C ALA A 701 -11.70 8.96 -43.77
N PRO A 702 -12.28 8.71 -44.96
CA PRO A 702 -13.27 7.65 -45.11
C PRO A 702 -12.64 6.28 -44.86
N VAL A 703 -13.20 5.54 -43.90
CA VAL A 703 -12.78 4.17 -43.57
C VAL A 703 -12.99 3.29 -44.80
N ALA A 704 -11.90 2.76 -45.34
CA ALA A 704 -11.97 1.73 -46.38
C ALA A 704 -12.57 0.45 -45.77
N ALA A 705 -13.63 -0.07 -46.39
CA ALA A 705 -14.27 -1.29 -45.94
C ALA A 705 -13.31 -2.49 -46.00
N PRO A 706 -13.30 -3.40 -45.01
CA PRO A 706 -12.41 -4.56 -45.01
C PRO A 706 -12.78 -5.51 -46.15
N ALA A 707 -11.75 -5.99 -46.88
CA ALA A 707 -11.91 -7.06 -47.85
C ALA A 707 -12.26 -8.38 -47.12
N PRO A 708 -13.12 -9.25 -47.69
CA PRO A 708 -13.54 -10.48 -47.04
C PRO A 708 -12.38 -11.47 -46.88
N ALA A 709 -12.22 -12.02 -45.67
CA ALA A 709 -11.23 -13.03 -45.37
C ALA A 709 -11.49 -14.34 -46.14
N ALA A 710 -10.43 -14.96 -46.64
CA ALA A 710 -10.51 -16.27 -47.28
C ALA A 710 -10.73 -17.39 -46.24
N ALA A 711 -11.59 -18.35 -46.58
CA ALA A 711 -11.93 -19.47 -45.69
C ALA A 711 -10.76 -20.47 -45.52
N PRO A 712 -10.60 -21.10 -44.35
CA PRO A 712 -9.58 -22.11 -44.12
C PRO A 712 -9.93 -23.45 -44.82
N VAL A 713 -8.90 -24.11 -45.37
CA VAL A 713 -8.99 -25.44 -45.97
C VAL A 713 -8.79 -26.51 -44.87
N PRO A 714 -9.63 -27.56 -44.78
CA PRO A 714 -9.48 -28.58 -43.76
C PRO A 714 -8.36 -29.58 -44.11
N VAL A 715 -7.49 -29.88 -43.14
CA VAL A 715 -6.49 -30.96 -43.23
C VAL A 715 -7.01 -32.19 -42.49
N ALA A 716 -6.95 -33.35 -43.13
CA ALA A 716 -7.54 -34.60 -42.63
C ALA A 716 -6.69 -35.29 -41.57
N ALA A 717 -7.35 -35.94 -40.61
CA ALA A 717 -6.71 -36.75 -39.57
C ALA A 717 -6.27 -38.14 -40.09
N PRO A 718 -5.14 -38.71 -39.60
CA PRO A 718 -4.75 -40.09 -39.90
C PRO A 718 -5.50 -41.10 -39.02
N ALA A 719 -5.77 -42.28 -39.58
CA ALA A 719 -6.46 -43.39 -38.92
C ALA A 719 -5.50 -44.25 -38.04
N PRO A 720 -6.00 -44.95 -37.01
CA PRO A 720 -5.17 -45.72 -36.08
C PRO A 720 -4.68 -47.05 -36.64
N VAL A 721 -3.48 -47.47 -36.24
CA VAL A 721 -2.90 -48.78 -36.56
C VAL A 721 -2.97 -49.69 -35.33
N ALA A 722 -3.46 -50.91 -35.50
CA ALA A 722 -3.69 -51.85 -34.41
C ALA A 722 -2.40 -52.49 -33.85
N ALA A 723 -2.39 -52.75 -32.54
CA ALA A 723 -1.32 -53.47 -31.85
C ALA A 723 -1.55 -55.00 -31.82
N PRO A 724 -0.50 -55.83 -31.86
CA PRO A 724 -0.61 -57.27 -31.64
C PRO A 724 -0.67 -57.62 -30.15
N ALA A 725 -1.43 -58.66 -29.80
CA ALA A 725 -1.66 -59.08 -28.42
C ALA A 725 -0.46 -59.75 -27.74
N ARG A 726 -0.40 -59.65 -26.40
CA ARG A 726 0.43 -60.52 -25.54
C ARG A 726 -0.42 -61.01 -24.35
N ALA A 727 -0.21 -62.26 -23.94
CA ALA A 727 -1.10 -62.98 -23.02
C ALA A 727 -0.74 -62.82 -21.54
N ALA A 728 -1.70 -63.13 -20.66
CA ALA A 728 -1.57 -63.24 -19.20
C ALA A 728 -0.63 -64.40 -18.78
N SER A 729 -0.21 -64.61 -17.52
CA SER A 729 -0.57 -64.05 -16.19
C SER A 729 0.63 -64.24 -15.21
N ALA A 730 0.64 -63.93 -13.90
CA ALA A 730 -0.33 -63.41 -12.92
C ALA A 730 0.39 -62.78 -11.70
N ALA A 731 -0.23 -61.79 -11.03
CA ALA A 731 0.01 -61.45 -9.61
C ALA A 731 -1.20 -60.65 -9.05
N PRO A 732 -1.52 -60.70 -7.74
CA PRO A 732 -2.67 -59.98 -7.18
C PRO A 732 -2.52 -58.45 -7.15
N ASP A 733 -1.26 -57.98 -7.11
CA ASP A 733 -0.91 -56.61 -6.76
C ASP A 733 -1.46 -55.57 -7.76
N GLY A 734 -1.47 -55.90 -9.06
CA GLY A 734 -2.03 -55.01 -10.09
C GLY A 734 -3.54 -54.76 -9.94
N ALA A 735 -4.32 -55.79 -9.59
CA ALA A 735 -5.76 -55.63 -9.39
C ALA A 735 -6.09 -54.83 -8.10
N VAL A 736 -5.21 -54.88 -7.10
CA VAL A 736 -5.32 -54.03 -5.90
C VAL A 736 -4.91 -52.60 -6.21
N LEU A 737 -3.87 -52.41 -7.03
CA LEU A 737 -3.42 -51.10 -7.50
C LEU A 737 -4.49 -50.39 -8.34
N ASP A 738 -5.08 -51.06 -9.33
CA ASP A 738 -6.18 -50.51 -10.15
C ASP A 738 -7.37 -50.07 -9.30
N VAL A 739 -7.73 -50.87 -8.28
CA VAL A 739 -8.81 -50.55 -7.34
C VAL A 739 -8.43 -49.41 -6.39
N LEU A 740 -7.17 -49.32 -5.96
CA LEU A 740 -6.70 -48.22 -5.14
C LEU A 740 -6.67 -46.91 -5.93
N ILE A 741 -6.19 -46.94 -7.18
CA ILE A 741 -6.24 -45.81 -8.11
C ILE A 741 -7.69 -45.34 -8.31
N ALA A 742 -8.64 -46.27 -8.49
CA ALA A 742 -10.06 -45.92 -8.60
C ALA A 742 -10.65 -45.28 -7.31
N ILE A 743 -10.31 -45.80 -6.12
CA ILE A 743 -10.78 -45.24 -4.83
C ILE A 743 -10.12 -43.88 -4.56
N VAL A 744 -8.82 -43.73 -4.86
CA VAL A 744 -8.11 -42.46 -4.75
C VAL A 744 -8.72 -41.45 -5.72
N ALA A 745 -8.94 -41.80 -6.99
CA ALA A 745 -9.64 -40.97 -7.97
C ALA A 745 -11.01 -40.50 -7.46
N GLU A 746 -11.84 -41.40 -6.93
CA GLU A 746 -13.15 -41.08 -6.36
C GLU A 746 -13.06 -40.10 -5.15
N LYS A 747 -12.07 -40.26 -4.28
CA LYS A 747 -11.92 -39.46 -3.03
C LYS A 747 -11.17 -38.13 -3.22
N THR A 748 -10.41 -38.00 -4.31
CA THR A 748 -9.60 -36.82 -4.64
C THR A 748 -10.17 -35.98 -5.79
N GLY A 749 -10.85 -36.61 -6.74
CA GLY A 749 -11.34 -35.99 -7.98
C GLY A 749 -10.38 -36.08 -9.17
N TYR A 750 -9.19 -36.70 -9.03
CA TYR A 750 -8.30 -36.98 -10.16
C TYR A 750 -8.91 -38.02 -11.11
N ALA A 751 -8.58 -37.96 -12.40
CA ALA A 751 -8.93 -39.03 -13.32
C ALA A 751 -8.01 -40.25 -13.09
N THR A 752 -8.49 -41.47 -13.38
CA THR A 752 -7.73 -42.70 -13.11
C THR A 752 -6.45 -42.84 -13.95
N ASP A 753 -6.36 -42.11 -15.06
CA ASP A 753 -5.21 -42.02 -15.96
C ASP A 753 -4.27 -40.84 -15.63
N GLU A 754 -4.61 -39.98 -14.66
CA GLU A 754 -3.75 -38.92 -14.11
C GLU A 754 -2.98 -39.36 -12.87
N LEU A 755 -3.28 -40.54 -12.31
CA LEU A 755 -2.69 -41.07 -11.08
C LEU A 755 -1.56 -42.05 -11.39
N GLU A 756 -0.31 -41.61 -11.25
CA GLU A 756 0.85 -42.52 -11.38
C GLU A 756 1.06 -43.34 -10.08
N PRO A 757 1.40 -44.64 -10.16
CA PRO A 757 1.54 -45.50 -8.98
C PRO A 757 2.57 -45.06 -7.93
N ASP A 758 3.59 -44.30 -8.33
CA ASP A 758 4.66 -43.83 -7.45
C ASP A 758 4.36 -42.48 -6.77
N PHE A 759 3.23 -41.83 -7.06
CA PHE A 759 2.82 -40.60 -6.39
C PHE A 759 2.63 -40.78 -4.87
N GLU A 760 3.14 -39.82 -4.09
CA GLU A 760 2.98 -39.76 -2.64
C GLU A 760 1.60 -39.22 -2.24
N LEU A 761 0.94 -39.94 -1.33
CA LEU A 761 -0.43 -39.67 -0.89
C LEU A 761 -0.59 -38.28 -0.24
N GLU A 762 0.43 -37.80 0.47
CA GLU A 762 0.42 -36.47 1.11
C GLU A 762 1.11 -35.41 0.24
N ALA A 763 2.32 -35.68 -0.28
CA ALA A 763 3.14 -34.67 -0.95
C ALA A 763 2.69 -34.34 -2.39
N ASP A 764 2.26 -35.34 -3.16
CA ASP A 764 1.84 -35.14 -4.57
C ASP A 764 0.32 -35.02 -4.69
N LEU A 765 -0.43 -35.83 -3.91
CA LEU A 765 -1.89 -35.90 -4.00
C LEU A 765 -2.64 -35.03 -2.99
N GLY A 766 -1.95 -34.49 -1.97
CA GLY A 766 -2.57 -33.62 -0.95
C GLY A 766 -3.65 -34.29 -0.11
N ILE A 767 -3.64 -35.61 0.01
CA ILE A 767 -4.64 -36.37 0.77
C ILE A 767 -4.29 -36.26 2.26
N ASP A 768 -5.15 -35.61 3.04
CA ASP A 768 -4.97 -35.47 4.48
C ASP A 768 -5.18 -36.80 5.24
N THR A 769 -4.82 -36.82 6.52
CA THR A 769 -4.90 -38.00 7.40
C THR A 769 -6.33 -38.48 7.67
N VAL A 770 -7.36 -37.68 7.38
CA VAL A 770 -8.78 -38.09 7.48
C VAL A 770 -9.19 -38.84 6.21
N LYS A 771 -8.94 -38.26 5.03
CA LYS A 771 -9.19 -38.91 3.73
C LYS A 771 -8.37 -40.18 3.55
N GLN A 772 -7.12 -40.20 4.00
CA GLN A 772 -6.28 -41.41 4.01
C GLN A 772 -6.91 -42.55 4.83
N ALA A 773 -7.55 -42.24 5.95
CA ALA A 773 -8.28 -43.23 6.76
C ALA A 773 -9.56 -43.72 6.07
N GLU A 774 -10.27 -42.86 5.33
CA GLU A 774 -11.40 -43.28 4.49
C GLU A 774 -10.98 -44.23 3.37
N VAL A 775 -9.92 -43.89 2.61
CA VAL A 775 -9.37 -44.74 1.54
C VAL A 775 -8.99 -46.11 2.09
N LEU A 776 -8.37 -46.16 3.27
CA LEU A 776 -8.05 -47.42 3.94
C LEU A 776 -9.30 -48.18 4.42
N SER A 777 -10.36 -47.48 4.85
CA SER A 777 -11.64 -48.09 5.22
C SER A 777 -12.31 -48.74 4.00
N ASP A 778 -12.40 -48.03 2.88
CA ASP A 778 -13.01 -48.52 1.64
C ASP A 778 -12.25 -49.76 1.10
N LEU A 779 -10.91 -49.77 1.20
CA LEU A 779 -10.09 -50.95 0.91
C LEU A 779 -10.32 -52.09 1.90
N THR A 780 -10.45 -51.79 3.19
CA THR A 780 -10.66 -52.79 4.25
C THR A 780 -12.00 -53.51 4.06
N ASP A 781 -13.06 -52.76 3.78
CA ASP A 781 -14.39 -53.30 3.48
C ASP A 781 -14.39 -54.08 2.16
N ARG A 782 -13.74 -53.58 1.11
CA ARG A 782 -13.72 -54.22 -0.21
C ARG A 782 -12.91 -55.51 -0.26
N TYR A 783 -11.86 -55.63 0.55
CA TYR A 783 -11.00 -56.82 0.64
C TYR A 783 -11.23 -57.67 1.90
N GLY A 784 -12.20 -57.31 2.75
CA GLY A 784 -12.57 -58.07 3.96
C GLY A 784 -11.45 -58.17 5.01
N LEU A 785 -10.58 -57.16 5.08
CA LEU A 785 -9.41 -57.17 5.94
C LEU A 785 -9.81 -56.93 7.40
N GLN A 786 -9.16 -57.62 8.34
CA GLN A 786 -9.31 -57.29 9.77
C GLN A 786 -8.60 -55.98 10.08
N ARG A 787 -8.99 -55.25 11.13
CA ARG A 787 -8.28 -54.03 11.55
C ARG A 787 -6.81 -54.35 11.91
N ASP A 788 -5.88 -53.47 11.54
CA ASP A 788 -4.47 -53.55 11.96
C ASP A 788 -4.19 -52.40 12.94
N ASP A 789 -3.99 -52.71 14.21
CA ASP A 789 -3.62 -51.70 15.21
C ASP A 789 -2.11 -51.41 15.23
N ALA A 790 -1.30 -52.11 14.42
CA ALA A 790 0.13 -51.87 14.24
C ALA A 790 0.47 -51.13 12.93
N PHE A 791 -0.51 -50.91 12.04
CA PHE A 791 -0.30 -50.20 10.78
C PHE A 791 0.13 -48.75 11.01
N ARG A 792 1.17 -48.33 10.29
CA ARG A 792 1.64 -46.94 10.25
C ARG A 792 1.68 -46.48 8.80
N LEU A 793 0.93 -45.42 8.52
CA LEU A 793 0.81 -44.91 7.16
C LEU A 793 2.12 -44.28 6.63
N SER A 794 2.97 -43.79 7.53
CA SER A 794 4.35 -43.34 7.24
C SER A 794 5.20 -44.39 6.52
N ASP A 795 4.86 -45.67 6.68
CA ASP A 795 5.66 -46.78 6.17
C ASP A 795 5.22 -47.17 4.74
N HIS A 796 4.14 -46.55 4.24
CA HIS A 796 3.52 -46.78 2.93
C HIS A 796 3.08 -45.46 2.24
N PRO A 797 4.02 -44.55 1.90
CA PRO A 797 3.69 -43.19 1.46
C PRO A 797 3.11 -43.08 0.04
N THR A 798 3.36 -44.04 -0.85
CA THR A 798 2.91 -43.99 -2.27
C THR A 798 1.72 -44.92 -2.55
N ILE A 799 1.00 -44.68 -3.66
CA ILE A 799 -0.09 -45.55 -4.10
C ILE A 799 0.37 -47.01 -4.24
N GLU A 800 1.51 -47.26 -4.91
CA GLU A 800 2.08 -48.60 -5.10
C GLU A 800 2.48 -49.25 -3.77
N ALA A 801 3.07 -48.49 -2.84
CA ALA A 801 3.47 -49.02 -1.53
C ALA A 801 2.26 -49.46 -0.70
N LEU A 802 1.16 -48.68 -0.72
CA LEU A 802 -0.09 -48.99 -0.05
C LEU A 802 -0.84 -50.16 -0.72
N ALA A 803 -0.91 -50.18 -2.06
CA ALA A 803 -1.48 -51.30 -2.82
C ALA A 803 -0.75 -52.61 -2.50
N GLY A 804 0.58 -52.58 -2.46
CA GLY A 804 1.41 -53.73 -2.08
C GLY A 804 1.16 -54.20 -0.63
N TYR A 805 0.93 -53.29 0.32
CA TYR A 805 0.54 -53.66 1.69
C TYR A 805 -0.81 -54.38 1.71
N VAL A 806 -1.83 -53.80 1.05
CA VAL A 806 -3.18 -54.36 0.96
C VAL A 806 -3.18 -55.73 0.27
N ALA A 807 -2.45 -55.89 -0.83
CA ALA A 807 -2.37 -57.16 -1.58
C ALA A 807 -1.73 -58.29 -0.77
N ARG A 808 -0.61 -58.00 -0.06
CA ARG A 808 0.02 -58.95 0.87
C ARG A 808 -0.93 -59.40 1.98
N ARG A 809 -1.82 -58.49 2.43
CA ARG A 809 -2.77 -58.76 3.50
C ARG A 809 -3.99 -59.55 3.01
N ALA A 810 -4.55 -59.20 1.86
CA ALA A 810 -5.64 -59.91 1.22
C ALA A 810 -5.26 -61.38 0.90
N ALA A 811 -4.01 -61.64 0.52
CA ALA A 811 -3.48 -62.98 0.28
C ALA A 811 -3.38 -63.86 1.55
N SER A 812 -3.49 -63.29 2.75
CA SER A 812 -3.35 -64.01 4.03
C SER A 812 -4.67 -64.42 4.70
N THR A 813 -5.82 -64.08 4.11
CA THR A 813 -7.15 -64.39 4.65
C THR A 813 -7.71 -65.70 4.06
N PRO A 814 -8.00 -66.76 4.86
CA PRO A 814 -8.57 -68.00 4.35
C PRO A 814 -10.02 -67.82 3.84
N ARG A 815 -10.32 -68.34 2.65
CA ARG A 815 -11.63 -68.21 2.00
C ARG A 815 -12.46 -69.49 2.12
N GLU A 816 -13.53 -69.44 2.91
CA GLU A 816 -14.52 -70.51 3.04
C GLU A 816 -15.74 -70.26 2.11
N VAL A 817 -16.36 -71.31 1.59
CA VAL A 817 -17.48 -71.25 0.61
C VAL A 817 -18.52 -72.32 0.95
N PRO A 818 -19.80 -71.94 1.08
CA PRO A 818 -20.84 -72.74 0.40
C PRO A 818 -22.05 -71.94 -0.14
N ALA A 819 -22.33 -72.20 -1.43
CA ALA A 819 -23.59 -72.68 -2.05
C ALA A 819 -24.99 -72.04 -1.74
N PRO A 820 -25.97 -72.14 -2.69
CA PRO A 820 -27.12 -71.23 -2.78
C PRO A 820 -28.48 -71.83 -2.36
N SER A 821 -29.49 -70.96 -2.17
CA SER A 821 -30.94 -71.27 -2.31
C SER A 821 -31.79 -69.99 -2.44
N ASP A 822 -32.93 -70.09 -3.12
CA ASP A 822 -33.76 -68.96 -3.57
C ASP A 822 -34.79 -68.40 -2.55
N VAL A 823 -34.99 -67.08 -2.65
CA VAL A 823 -36.20 -66.22 -2.47
C VAL A 823 -37.40 -66.76 -1.64
N PRO A 824 -37.89 -65.97 -0.66
CA PRO A 824 -39.18 -65.28 -0.84
C PRO A 824 -39.20 -63.78 -0.48
N VAL A 825 -40.17 -63.07 -1.07
CA VAL A 825 -40.35 -61.61 -1.11
C VAL A 825 -40.84 -60.99 0.22
N ALA A 826 -40.39 -59.78 0.55
CA ALA A 826 -41.06 -58.89 1.52
C ALA A 826 -40.98 -57.38 1.16
N THR A 827 -42.11 -56.85 0.70
CA THR A 827 -42.67 -55.47 0.89
C THR A 827 -41.78 -54.22 0.92
N ALA A 828 -42.14 -53.25 0.07
CA ALA A 828 -41.58 -51.88 0.05
C ALA A 828 -42.18 -50.95 1.15
N PRO A 829 -41.44 -49.89 1.58
CA PRO A 829 -41.97 -48.73 2.30
C PRO A 829 -42.66 -47.71 1.37
N PRO A 830 -43.51 -46.79 1.91
CA PRO A 830 -44.38 -45.92 1.12
C PRO A 830 -43.71 -44.63 0.57
N PRO A 831 -44.31 -43.96 -0.43
CA PRO A 831 -43.77 -42.75 -1.04
C PRO A 831 -43.95 -41.50 -0.16
N VAL A 832 -42.95 -40.62 -0.19
CA VAL A 832 -43.04 -39.25 0.36
C VAL A 832 -43.64 -38.32 -0.70
N ALA A 833 -44.60 -37.48 -0.29
CA ALA A 833 -45.36 -36.61 -1.18
C ALA A 833 -44.55 -35.37 -1.66
N PRO A 834 -44.85 -34.81 -2.84
CA PRO A 834 -44.11 -33.68 -3.40
C PRO A 834 -44.46 -32.34 -2.73
N ALA A 835 -43.48 -31.45 -2.64
CA ALA A 835 -43.65 -30.08 -2.14
C ALA A 835 -44.47 -29.20 -3.12
N PRO A 836 -45.25 -28.22 -2.62
CA PRO A 836 -46.08 -27.35 -3.45
C PRO A 836 -45.26 -26.27 -4.21
N PRO A 837 -45.78 -25.76 -5.34
CA PRO A 837 -45.10 -24.75 -6.16
C PRO A 837 -45.10 -23.34 -5.51
N PRO A 838 -44.21 -22.43 -5.95
CA PRO A 838 -44.06 -21.10 -5.36
C PRO A 838 -45.29 -20.21 -5.61
N VAL A 839 -45.69 -19.47 -4.58
CA VAL A 839 -46.77 -18.49 -4.65
C VAL A 839 -46.21 -17.16 -5.17
N ALA A 840 -46.80 -16.62 -6.24
CA ALA A 840 -46.44 -15.30 -6.75
C ALA A 840 -46.87 -14.20 -5.76
N SER A 841 -45.93 -13.33 -5.36
CA SER A 841 -46.24 -12.15 -4.56
C SER A 841 -46.92 -11.09 -5.43
N VAL A 842 -48.17 -10.76 -5.10
CA VAL A 842 -48.92 -9.67 -5.72
C VAL A 842 -48.42 -8.34 -5.18
N VAL A 843 -48.01 -7.44 -6.08
CA VAL A 843 -47.66 -6.05 -5.75
C VAL A 843 -48.94 -5.27 -5.40
N PRO A 844 -49.03 -4.60 -4.24
CA PRO A 844 -50.12 -3.67 -3.96
C PRO A 844 -49.98 -2.41 -4.82
N GLU A 845 -51.03 -2.08 -5.56
CA GLU A 845 -51.12 -0.88 -6.40
C GLU A 845 -51.21 0.38 -5.52
N ALA A 846 -50.31 1.35 -5.74
CA ALA A 846 -50.28 2.59 -4.97
C ALA A 846 -51.37 3.57 -5.45
N PRO A 847 -52.13 4.22 -4.55
CA PRO A 847 -53.22 5.11 -4.94
C PRO A 847 -52.71 6.42 -5.58
N VAL A 848 -53.35 6.81 -6.68
CA VAL A 848 -53.10 8.07 -7.39
C VAL A 848 -53.50 9.27 -6.52
N ALA A 849 -52.55 10.17 -6.25
CA ALA A 849 -52.81 11.45 -5.59
C ALA A 849 -53.45 12.48 -6.56
N PRO A 850 -54.41 13.31 -6.10
CA PRO A 850 -55.12 14.26 -6.96
C PRO A 850 -54.31 15.54 -7.25
N ALA A 851 -54.66 16.22 -8.35
CA ALA A 851 -54.04 17.48 -8.77
C ALA A 851 -54.31 18.66 -7.81
N PRO A 852 -53.39 19.64 -7.71
CA PRO A 852 -53.56 20.81 -6.84
C PRO A 852 -54.55 21.85 -7.43
N PRO A 853 -55.36 22.52 -6.59
CA PRO A 853 -56.21 23.65 -6.97
C PRO A 853 -55.40 24.97 -7.12
N PRO A 854 -55.98 26.05 -7.71
CA PRO A 854 -55.20 27.15 -8.27
C PRO A 854 -54.74 28.23 -7.27
N VAL A 855 -53.74 28.99 -7.73
CA VAL A 855 -53.09 30.13 -7.07
C VAL A 855 -54.09 31.23 -6.66
N ALA A 856 -53.89 31.78 -5.46
CA ALA A 856 -54.46 33.06 -5.02
C ALA A 856 -53.36 34.13 -4.87
N THR A 857 -53.68 35.37 -5.24
CA THR A 857 -52.73 36.49 -5.45
C THR A 857 -52.69 37.51 -4.30
N SER A 858 -51.58 38.28 -4.25
CA SER A 858 -51.41 39.54 -3.47
C SER A 858 -51.17 39.34 -1.97
N VAL A 859 -50.39 40.14 -1.23
CA VAL A 859 -50.29 41.62 -1.23
C VAL A 859 -48.85 42.14 -0.97
N VAL A 860 -48.53 43.31 -1.55
CA VAL A 860 -47.31 44.11 -1.29
C VAL A 860 -47.64 45.32 -0.39
N PRO A 861 -46.77 45.68 0.56
CA PRO A 861 -46.48 47.08 0.88
C PRO A 861 -44.96 47.35 0.83
N ALA A 862 -44.46 48.23 -0.04
CA ALA A 862 -44.47 49.70 0.03
C ALA A 862 -43.31 50.27 0.86
N ALA A 863 -42.45 51.07 0.20
CA ALA A 863 -41.25 51.66 0.76
C ALA A 863 -41.48 53.08 1.34
N PRO A 864 -40.59 53.57 2.23
CA PRO A 864 -40.44 54.99 2.54
C PRO A 864 -39.08 55.57 2.07
N ALA A 865 -39.03 56.90 1.95
CA ALA A 865 -37.85 57.73 1.67
C ALA A 865 -37.92 58.99 2.60
N PRO A 866 -37.00 59.97 2.54
CA PRO A 866 -35.55 59.88 2.75
C PRO A 866 -35.01 60.84 3.86
N VAL A 867 -33.86 60.47 4.46
CA VAL A 867 -32.72 61.25 5.03
C VAL A 867 -32.94 62.64 5.70
N PRO A 868 -32.32 62.88 6.88
CA PRO A 868 -31.30 63.96 6.97
C PRO A 868 -29.97 63.51 7.62
N ALA A 869 -28.94 64.35 7.51
CA ALA A 869 -27.54 64.02 7.83
C ALA A 869 -27.00 64.64 9.15
N ASP A 870 -25.74 64.31 9.45
CA ASP A 870 -24.79 64.92 10.40
C ASP A 870 -24.93 64.66 11.92
N ALA A 871 -24.17 63.65 12.38
CA ALA A 871 -23.28 63.75 13.54
C ALA A 871 -22.12 62.73 13.39
N HIS A 872 -20.87 63.15 13.61
CA HIS A 872 -19.71 62.25 13.50
C HIS A 872 -19.60 61.30 14.71
N GLU A 873 -19.76 59.99 14.47
CA GLU A 873 -19.20 58.93 15.33
C GLU A 873 -17.83 58.46 14.80
N PRO A 874 -16.93 57.93 15.66
CA PRO A 874 -15.64 57.39 15.24
C PRO A 874 -15.81 56.08 14.45
N ALA A 875 -14.89 55.83 13.52
CA ALA A 875 -14.97 54.72 12.57
C ALA A 875 -14.93 53.32 13.25
N GLU A 876 -15.63 52.36 12.64
CA GLU A 876 -15.79 50.96 13.11
C GLU A 876 -14.53 50.27 13.67
N PRO A 877 -13.31 50.41 13.09
CA PRO A 877 -12.13 49.71 13.59
C PRO A 877 -11.79 50.03 15.06
N ALA A 878 -12.11 51.24 15.53
CA ALA A 878 -11.83 51.66 16.90
C ALA A 878 -12.82 51.06 17.92
N ARG A 879 -14.09 50.87 17.53
CA ARG A 879 -15.07 50.13 18.36
C ARG A 879 -14.68 48.66 18.46
N LEU A 880 -14.40 48.02 17.32
CA LEU A 880 -14.03 46.60 17.31
C LEU A 880 -12.77 46.30 18.15
N ALA A 881 -11.75 47.17 18.09
CA ALA A 881 -10.56 47.04 18.93
C ALA A 881 -10.84 47.21 20.44
N SER A 882 -11.76 48.12 20.79
CA SER A 882 -12.21 48.32 22.18
C SER A 882 -12.98 47.10 22.70
N ASP A 883 -13.92 46.57 21.91
CA ASP A 883 -14.78 45.45 22.30
C ASP A 883 -13.97 44.14 22.43
N VAL A 884 -13.03 43.89 21.51
CA VAL A 884 -12.10 42.75 21.61
C VAL A 884 -11.21 42.87 22.85
N ARG A 885 -10.70 44.07 23.16
CA ARG A 885 -9.85 44.30 24.35
C ARG A 885 -10.62 44.10 25.65
N ALA A 886 -11.85 44.62 25.75
CA ALA A 886 -12.71 44.41 26.92
C ALA A 886 -13.06 42.92 27.11
N THR A 887 -13.34 42.21 26.01
CA THR A 887 -13.62 40.77 26.04
C THR A 887 -12.39 39.96 26.50
N LEU A 888 -11.19 40.29 26.03
CA LEU A 888 -9.96 39.61 26.45
C LEU A 888 -9.62 39.85 27.92
N LEU A 889 -9.75 41.09 28.42
CA LEU A 889 -9.51 41.39 29.84
C LEU A 889 -10.51 40.66 30.75
N ALA A 890 -11.79 40.59 30.35
CA ALA A 890 -12.80 39.81 31.07
C ALA A 890 -12.48 38.31 31.12
N ILE A 891 -12.01 37.72 30.01
CA ILE A 891 -11.60 36.31 29.95
C ILE A 891 -10.36 36.06 30.83
N VAL A 892 -9.39 36.98 30.85
CA VAL A 892 -8.21 36.86 31.72
C VAL A 892 -8.61 36.92 33.18
N ALA A 893 -9.39 37.93 33.58
CA ALA A 893 -9.93 38.08 34.94
C ALA A 893 -10.69 36.82 35.41
N GLU A 894 -11.58 36.27 34.57
CA GLU A 894 -12.32 35.04 34.85
C GLU A 894 -11.41 33.81 35.03
N LYS A 895 -10.34 33.70 34.23
CA LYS A 895 -9.40 32.56 34.25
C LYS A 895 -8.38 32.63 35.37
N THR A 896 -7.98 33.82 35.82
CA THR A 896 -6.91 34.02 36.81
C THR A 896 -7.43 34.43 38.20
N GLY A 897 -8.66 34.93 38.30
CA GLY A 897 -9.26 35.40 39.55
C GLY A 897 -8.85 36.80 40.01
N TYR A 898 -8.24 37.59 39.13
CA TYR A 898 -7.96 39.01 39.37
C TYR A 898 -9.18 39.87 39.01
N ASP A 899 -9.38 41.00 39.68
CA ASP A 899 -10.44 41.94 39.30
C ASP A 899 -10.06 42.67 38.00
N VAL A 900 -11.04 42.93 37.13
CA VAL A 900 -10.78 43.47 35.79
C VAL A 900 -10.29 44.92 35.84
N ASP A 901 -10.62 45.64 36.92
CA ASP A 901 -10.17 47.01 37.18
C ASP A 901 -8.75 47.08 37.78
N GLU A 902 -8.16 45.94 38.21
CA GLU A 902 -6.77 45.86 38.69
C GLU A 902 -5.76 45.52 37.57
N LEU A 903 -6.23 45.12 36.38
CA LEU A 903 -5.42 44.78 35.22
C LEU A 903 -5.04 46.04 34.41
N GLU A 904 -3.96 46.72 34.79
CA GLU A 904 -3.48 47.90 34.07
C GLU A 904 -3.03 47.59 32.62
N PRO A 905 -3.09 48.58 31.69
CA PRO A 905 -2.92 48.36 30.25
C PRO A 905 -1.62 47.72 29.76
N ASP A 906 -0.54 47.82 30.54
CA ASP A 906 0.83 47.58 30.12
C ASP A 906 1.45 46.32 30.78
N PHE A 907 0.62 45.37 31.22
CA PHE A 907 1.06 44.06 31.72
C PHE A 907 1.34 43.09 30.54
N GLU A 908 2.58 42.61 30.42
CA GLU A 908 3.00 41.55 29.46
C GLU A 908 2.63 40.13 29.93
#